data_AF-A0A1B9LJZ7-F1
#
_entry.id   AF-A0A1B9LJZ7-F1
#
_cell.length_a   1.000
_cell.length_b   1.000
_cell.length_c   1.000
_cell.angle_alpha   90.00
_cell.angle_beta   90.00
_cell.angle_gamma   90.00
#
_symmetry.space_group_name_H-M   'P 1'
#
loop_
_entity.id
_entity.type
_entity.pdbx_description
1 polymer ?
#
loop_
_entity_poly.entity_id
_entity_poly.type
_entity_poly.pdbx_seq_one_letter_code
_entity_poly.pdbx_strand_id
1 'polypeptide(L)'
;MVLSSIKKWRYPIVVEDKKKKVNANHYFRALLSAKSGFYPVSINKLVHMGIHIDQKVLDELHIGKPLKVNCIADGEVIAYRVNGHYPKIDYGEKVAFFSTGFVLVRHLLEMERVPEKKSETTDSDPPTADNNTPTQAANADTNSPSDSTPAAADTAPSQSPTTDTGTSPVTTPAPTTTETTENEKKEPGHQLYFYSLYMHMADSAYYDKDPKKPEPAPAFWDQETYRVIDNQLQNIEGLRIRKEPKGSIKAVLQNGTKVNLNLAVHDKGKQWYGVSSLADGYTSIPTLTPFEYKNGEKIEMILGWVYTGEMVNESLFEIKESKDSNLASSKGLAVKNESGEKVISTIPIGTQIKITGTKNKKGLVELTEIIRNGKPTIPLPETKKMVNFASLEKISRGKKYDEVVVLDKPYSIKAGELVGHIGHYQEYEDAIDISKNDDEKLQNIETLPVDTLLNRYFKPLLHIECFTCEDLPDYITQTQTEAGKLPDDEKTLLAISKGAKLLAHPNREDTTVGKPYKGTKIKVKSKNVDNKWIQIEINTSETETKTLWIENSEEVAKTAKPDGEIALKENTVAWSQHPLQSTELSKSTQTVGTPLLLSIHDEKFTSRDKRAEDEQDTLWWQVEALDDKNLPIAGWVSSKGEGVKKVSAWDWFDFTQLTESASLLEFYKDVELSFKRDKYNSSLDNYKPTLKATLSILDKQYPTESKLYAYIKEVYFNRIIDKDILTQALARLLINYESEWYCEIDTEGKMPKWEELNNEMTDLVKNLLDYLKNGDEEKKEICVNGICVNQGILNKKEEIKNMLEQKRHEIEKKSAQNEPTENNDKAESEEDNVNDEIITYLQEQATRWEKEKEKIKKCLWWKDVVKGLASQNKPTSDSSKTNENGDTSNTSTEQTEAKTPPATLNPDGKAWFIHPISIMMLTNYKKDIIFPFKVKPINNFDKQFGANYNWTKDNNQTMFGWGRSGGTRKHAARDLYTEPYTEIVAISDGVILQVAPFYSQTDQITIKHETWSGRQFIIRYGEVDHDSAKKLKVGDFVKQGTVIAKTGKLLKDGKPELVINGKVIYMLHLEYYSGNSGLNLTKPLSDKANKPYERRKDLLDPLDILKEGYRNSFGEDPQ
;
A
#
# COMPACT_ATOMS: atom_id res chain seq x y z
N MET A 1 -4.09 7.17 23.05
CA MET A 1 -4.34 8.23 22.04
C MET A 1 -5.51 7.77 21.20
N VAL A 2 -6.40 8.67 20.80
CA VAL A 2 -7.47 8.34 19.84
C VAL A 2 -6.84 8.35 18.45
N LEU A 3 -7.01 7.27 17.67
CA LEU A 3 -6.53 7.19 16.29
C LEU A 3 -7.22 8.30 15.48
N SER A 4 -6.44 9.12 14.77
CA SER A 4 -7.01 10.20 13.94
C SER A 4 -7.52 9.64 12.62
N SER A 5 -8.64 10.19 12.11
CA SER A 5 -9.11 9.89 10.77
C SER A 5 -8.04 10.18 9.71
N ILE A 6 -8.05 9.38 8.65
CA ILE A 6 -7.12 9.49 7.54
C ILE A 6 -7.27 10.84 6.88
N LYS A 7 -6.14 11.54 6.70
CA LYS A 7 -6.09 12.80 5.98
C LYS A 7 -5.34 12.67 4.66
N LYS A 8 -4.53 11.63 4.51
CA LYS A 8 -3.61 11.45 3.38
C LYS A 8 -3.53 9.99 2.94
N TRP A 9 -3.37 9.79 1.64
CA TRP A 9 -3.09 8.51 1.00
C TRP A 9 -1.82 8.59 0.15
N ARG A 10 -1.12 7.46 0.02
CA ARG A 10 0.14 7.30 -0.72
C ARG A 10 0.24 5.93 -1.35
N TYR A 11 0.84 5.85 -2.52
CA TYR A 11 1.23 4.56 -3.07
C TYR A 11 2.32 3.93 -2.18
N PRO A 12 2.25 2.61 -1.94
CA PRO A 12 3.21 1.93 -1.07
C PRO A 12 4.62 1.94 -1.65
N ILE A 13 4.76 2.02 -2.98
CA ILE A 13 6.02 2.25 -3.68
C ILE A 13 5.95 3.59 -4.41
N VAL A 14 6.92 4.48 -4.16
CA VAL A 14 6.96 5.83 -4.73
C VAL A 14 7.90 5.87 -5.92
N VAL A 15 7.39 6.27 -7.09
CA VAL A 15 8.19 6.49 -8.29
C VAL A 15 8.85 7.87 -8.21
N GLU A 16 10.19 7.93 -8.23
CA GLU A 16 10.95 9.19 -8.08
C GLU A 16 11.00 10.04 -9.37
N ASP A 17 10.46 9.55 -10.49
CA ASP A 17 10.48 10.29 -11.77
C ASP A 17 9.52 11.48 -11.76
N LYS A 18 10.08 12.67 -11.52
CA LYS A 18 9.38 13.96 -11.52
C LYS A 18 8.70 14.31 -12.86
N LYS A 19 8.98 13.59 -13.96
CA LYS A 19 8.40 13.86 -15.29
C LYS A 19 7.19 12.99 -15.63
N LYS A 20 7.00 11.85 -14.98
CA LYS A 20 5.83 10.97 -15.22
C LYS A 20 4.92 11.01 -14.01
N LYS A 21 3.76 11.67 -14.13
CA LYS A 21 2.68 11.53 -13.15
C LYS A 21 2.20 10.08 -13.18
N VAL A 22 2.53 9.31 -12.14
CA VAL A 22 1.95 7.98 -11.94
C VAL A 22 0.50 8.18 -11.50
N ASN A 23 -0.43 7.83 -12.37
CA ASN A 23 -1.84 7.72 -12.02
C ASN A 23 -2.16 6.26 -11.65
N ALA A 24 -3.33 6.01 -11.08
CA ALA A 24 -3.65 4.67 -10.65
C ALA A 24 -3.82 3.67 -11.78
N ASN A 25 -4.22 4.09 -12.99
CA ASN A 25 -4.29 3.18 -14.12
C ASN A 25 -2.89 2.64 -14.45
N HIS A 26 -1.84 3.46 -14.35
CA HIS A 26 -0.45 2.97 -14.45
C HIS A 26 -0.14 1.97 -13.32
N TYR A 27 -0.53 2.25 -12.07
CA TYR A 27 -0.30 1.33 -10.97
C TYR A 27 -1.04 -0.02 -11.14
N PHE A 28 -2.32 0.01 -11.51
CA PHE A 28 -3.12 -1.17 -11.82
C PHE A 28 -2.51 -1.99 -12.96
N ARG A 29 -2.04 -1.32 -14.02
CA ARG A 29 -1.34 -1.98 -15.14
C ARG A 29 -0.10 -2.71 -14.66
N ALA A 30 0.73 -2.04 -13.87
CA ALA A 30 1.93 -2.65 -13.31
C ALA A 30 1.58 -3.87 -12.44
N LEU A 31 0.55 -3.79 -11.59
CA LEU A 31 0.14 -4.91 -10.73
C LEU A 31 -0.34 -6.13 -11.52
N LEU A 32 -1.03 -5.93 -12.64
CA LEU A 32 -1.43 -7.03 -13.52
C LEU A 32 -0.25 -7.70 -14.23
N SER A 33 0.95 -7.11 -14.20
CA SER A 33 2.16 -7.73 -14.74
C SER A 33 2.81 -8.75 -13.78
N ALA A 34 2.37 -8.85 -12.52
CA ALA A 34 2.94 -9.77 -11.54
C ALA A 34 2.96 -11.22 -12.04
N LYS A 35 4.00 -11.98 -11.66
CA LYS A 35 4.17 -13.41 -11.97
C LYS A 35 3.08 -14.26 -11.32
N SER A 36 2.68 -13.91 -10.10
CA SER A 36 1.63 -14.54 -9.30
C SER A 36 0.95 -13.49 -8.40
N GLY A 37 -0.17 -13.85 -7.76
CA GLY A 37 -0.81 -12.99 -6.74
C GLY A 37 -1.70 -11.87 -7.27
N PHE A 38 -2.71 -12.24 -8.07
CA PHE A 38 -3.78 -11.32 -8.50
C PHE A 38 -4.89 -11.24 -7.44
N TYR A 39 -5.48 -10.07 -7.29
CA TYR A 39 -6.71 -9.91 -6.51
C TYR A 39 -7.94 -10.21 -7.38
N PRO A 40 -8.95 -10.98 -6.92
CA PRO A 40 -9.05 -11.68 -5.64
C PRO A 40 -8.66 -13.18 -5.70
N VAL A 41 -8.03 -13.64 -6.80
CA VAL A 41 -7.72 -15.07 -7.04
C VAL A 41 -6.30 -15.24 -7.57
N SER A 42 -5.53 -16.12 -6.96
CA SER A 42 -4.17 -16.44 -7.40
C SER A 42 -4.14 -17.58 -8.42
N ILE A 43 -3.12 -17.56 -9.29
CA ILE A 43 -2.81 -18.68 -10.21
C ILE A 43 -2.40 -19.96 -9.46
N ASN A 44 -2.11 -19.86 -8.16
CA ASN A 44 -1.87 -21.00 -7.28
C ASN A 44 -3.17 -21.69 -6.83
N LYS A 45 -4.32 -21.37 -7.46
CA LYS A 45 -5.65 -21.95 -7.19
C LYS A 45 -6.22 -21.62 -5.81
N LEU A 46 -5.79 -20.50 -5.22
CA LEU A 46 -6.24 -20.02 -3.92
C LEU A 46 -7.00 -18.69 -4.05
N VAL A 47 -7.92 -18.45 -3.12
CA VAL A 47 -8.48 -17.11 -2.86
C VAL A 47 -7.31 -16.23 -2.41
N HIS A 48 -7.08 -15.11 -3.08
CA HIS A 48 -5.93 -14.23 -2.84
C HIS A 48 -6.34 -12.79 -2.61
N MET A 49 -6.19 -12.34 -1.37
CA MET A 49 -6.84 -11.13 -0.87
C MET A 49 -5.96 -9.88 -0.90
N GLY A 50 -4.77 -10.01 -1.45
CA GLY A 50 -3.82 -8.92 -1.63
C GLY A 50 -3.36 -8.75 -3.07
N ILE A 51 -2.28 -7.99 -3.20
CA ILE A 51 -1.56 -7.75 -4.46
C ILE A 51 -0.09 -8.07 -4.25
N HIS A 52 0.56 -8.61 -5.28
CA HIS A 52 2.02 -8.80 -5.29
C HIS A 52 2.72 -7.68 -6.04
N ILE A 53 3.86 -7.24 -5.50
CA ILE A 53 4.83 -6.37 -6.15
C ILE A 53 6.14 -7.17 -6.22
N ASP A 54 6.33 -7.84 -7.35
CA ASP A 54 7.54 -8.60 -7.66
C ASP A 54 8.49 -7.80 -8.57
N GLN A 55 9.55 -8.44 -9.07
CA GLN A 55 10.51 -7.77 -9.96
C GLN A 55 9.85 -7.22 -11.24
N LYS A 56 8.85 -7.90 -11.82
CA LYS A 56 8.19 -7.47 -13.06
C LYS A 56 7.34 -6.22 -12.81
N VAL A 57 6.62 -6.18 -11.68
CA VAL A 57 5.89 -4.97 -11.26
C VAL A 57 6.84 -3.79 -11.00
N LEU A 58 7.97 -4.04 -10.34
CA LEU A 58 8.98 -3.00 -10.06
C LEU A 58 9.58 -2.42 -11.35
N ASP A 59 9.82 -3.27 -12.35
CA ASP A 59 10.33 -2.86 -13.67
C ASP A 59 9.29 -1.98 -14.40
N GLU A 60 8.01 -2.36 -14.40
CA GLU A 60 6.90 -1.57 -14.98
C GLU A 60 6.71 -0.21 -14.29
N LEU A 61 6.92 -0.16 -12.97
CA LEU A 61 6.91 1.09 -12.19
C LEU A 61 8.22 1.89 -12.32
N HIS A 62 9.24 1.36 -13.01
CA HIS A 62 10.56 1.97 -13.19
C HIS A 62 11.26 2.29 -11.86
N ILE A 63 11.16 1.38 -10.88
CA ILE A 63 11.69 1.57 -9.52
C ILE A 63 13.15 1.11 -9.43
N GLY A 64 14.01 2.02 -9.00
CA GLY A 64 15.41 1.72 -8.65
C GLY A 64 15.59 1.25 -7.21
N LYS A 65 16.82 0.85 -6.86
CA LYS A 65 17.20 0.55 -5.46
C LYS A 65 17.50 1.85 -4.68
N PRO A 66 17.20 1.94 -3.38
CA PRO A 66 16.64 0.88 -2.52
C PRO A 66 15.11 0.71 -2.65
N LEU A 67 14.65 -0.52 -2.43
CA LEU A 67 13.25 -0.93 -2.58
C LEU A 67 12.44 -0.59 -1.31
N LYS A 68 12.24 0.70 -1.08
CA LYS A 68 11.50 1.22 0.08
C LYS A 68 10.01 0.92 -0.03
N VAL A 69 9.40 0.56 1.10
CA VAL A 69 7.97 0.38 1.26
C VAL A 69 7.44 1.43 2.22
N ASN A 70 6.40 2.14 1.81
CA ASN A 70 5.82 3.25 2.55
C ASN A 70 4.39 2.93 2.98
N CYS A 71 3.96 3.55 4.08
CA CYS A 71 2.61 3.43 4.59
C CYS A 71 1.60 4.07 3.62
N ILE A 72 0.49 3.38 3.34
CA ILE A 72 -0.48 3.82 2.32
C ILE A 72 -1.37 4.95 2.81
N ALA A 73 -1.56 5.09 4.13
CA ALA A 73 -2.43 6.09 4.73
C ALA A 73 -1.96 6.45 6.14
N ASP A 74 -2.45 7.57 6.67
CA ASP A 74 -2.24 7.89 8.09
C ASP A 74 -2.83 6.77 8.97
N GLY A 75 -2.11 6.37 10.00
CA GLY A 75 -2.54 5.27 10.85
C GLY A 75 -1.65 5.07 12.06
N GLU A 76 -1.69 3.85 12.60
CA GLU A 76 -0.82 3.38 13.65
C GLU A 76 -0.34 1.94 13.39
N VAL A 77 0.96 1.71 13.52
CA VAL A 77 1.52 0.35 13.51
C VAL A 77 1.11 -0.33 14.81
N ILE A 78 0.49 -1.51 14.70
CA ILE A 78 0.00 -2.28 15.86
C ILE A 78 0.79 -3.56 16.08
N ALA A 79 1.30 -4.16 15.02
CA ALA A 79 2.10 -5.36 15.09
C ALA A 79 3.10 -5.43 13.94
N TYR A 80 4.20 -6.15 14.15
CA TYR A 80 5.17 -6.45 13.10
C TYR A 80 5.96 -7.72 13.44
N ARG A 81 6.62 -8.30 12.44
CA ARG A 81 7.65 -9.34 12.59
C ARG A 81 8.86 -8.94 11.76
N VAL A 82 10.07 -9.08 12.32
CA VAL A 82 11.33 -8.86 11.58
C VAL A 82 12.12 -10.15 11.60
N ASN A 83 12.57 -10.60 10.43
CA ASN A 83 13.44 -11.77 10.37
C ASN A 83 14.84 -11.44 10.90
N GLY A 84 15.37 -12.31 11.76
CA GLY A 84 16.78 -12.24 12.16
C GLY A 84 17.69 -12.44 10.95
N HIS A 85 17.43 -13.54 10.25
CA HIS A 85 17.86 -13.85 8.88
C HIS A 85 16.67 -14.49 8.17
N TYR A 86 16.59 -14.44 6.85
CA TYR A 86 15.51 -15.13 6.14
C TYR A 86 15.45 -16.62 6.52
N PRO A 87 14.27 -17.12 6.95
CA PRO A 87 14.00 -18.54 7.03
C PRO A 87 14.33 -19.25 5.72
N LYS A 88 14.64 -20.54 5.87
CA LYS A 88 14.94 -21.42 4.75
C LYS A 88 14.07 -22.68 4.81
N ILE A 89 13.74 -23.20 3.63
CA ILE A 89 13.15 -24.52 3.45
C ILE A 89 14.14 -25.38 2.68
N ASP A 90 14.38 -26.58 3.23
CA ASP A 90 15.20 -27.62 2.62
C ASP A 90 14.29 -28.63 1.89
N TYR A 91 14.45 -28.72 0.57
CA TYR A 91 13.76 -29.65 -0.30
C TYR A 91 14.62 -30.86 -0.68
N GLY A 92 15.79 -31.07 -0.04
CA GLY A 92 16.76 -32.09 -0.41
C GLY A 92 17.88 -31.48 -1.24
N GLU A 93 17.72 -31.47 -2.56
CA GLU A 93 18.72 -30.89 -3.48
C GLU A 93 18.64 -29.38 -3.62
N LYS A 94 17.55 -28.76 -3.14
CA LYS A 94 17.31 -27.33 -3.24
C LYS A 94 17.01 -26.69 -1.90
N VAL A 95 17.42 -25.43 -1.75
CA VAL A 95 17.07 -24.59 -0.61
C VAL A 95 16.40 -23.30 -1.08
N ALA A 96 15.23 -22.98 -0.52
CA ALA A 96 14.55 -21.71 -0.75
C ALA A 96 14.67 -20.81 0.47
N PHE A 97 15.02 -19.54 0.27
CA PHE A 97 14.98 -18.51 1.29
C PHE A 97 13.71 -17.67 1.13
N PHE A 98 13.08 -17.32 2.24
CA PHE A 98 11.82 -16.56 2.20
C PHE A 98 11.64 -15.69 3.43
N SER A 99 10.95 -14.57 3.26
CA SER A 99 10.61 -13.67 4.36
C SER A 99 9.28 -14.05 5.00
N THR A 100 9.27 -14.09 6.33
CA THR A 100 8.06 -14.11 7.16
C THR A 100 7.80 -12.75 7.82
N GLY A 101 8.67 -11.77 7.56
CA GLY A 101 8.58 -10.43 8.12
C GLY A 101 7.36 -9.68 7.61
N PHE A 102 6.70 -8.94 8.50
CA PHE A 102 5.52 -8.17 8.16
C PHE A 102 5.36 -6.92 9.01
N VAL A 103 4.55 -5.98 8.53
CA VAL A 103 4.07 -4.82 9.29
C VAL A 103 2.56 -4.72 9.14
N LEU A 104 1.84 -4.55 10.26
CA LEU A 104 0.40 -4.37 10.30
C LEU A 104 0.06 -2.97 10.83
N VAL A 105 -0.65 -2.20 10.02
CA VAL A 105 -1.05 -0.82 10.34
C VAL A 105 -2.58 -0.76 10.43
N ARG A 106 -3.09 -0.15 11.48
CA ARG A 106 -4.52 0.17 11.66
C ARG A 106 -4.78 1.61 11.24
N HIS A 107 -5.86 1.82 10.51
CA HIS A 107 -6.30 3.11 9.98
C HIS A 107 -7.72 3.43 10.44
N LEU A 108 -8.11 4.70 10.38
CA LEU A 108 -9.48 5.15 10.64
C LEU A 108 -9.98 5.92 9.42
N LEU A 109 -10.88 5.32 8.65
CA LEU A 109 -11.63 5.99 7.59
C LEU A 109 -12.85 6.66 8.23
N GLU A 110 -13.08 7.94 7.92
CA GLU A 110 -14.21 8.69 8.49
C GLU A 110 -14.86 9.57 7.44
N MET A 111 -16.19 9.47 7.34
CA MET A 111 -17.03 10.39 6.60
C MET A 111 -17.74 11.34 7.57
N GLU A 112 -17.49 12.65 7.46
CA GLU A 112 -18.22 13.64 8.24
C GLU A 112 -19.72 13.63 7.89
N ARG A 113 -20.58 13.80 8.91
CA ARG A 113 -22.02 14.03 8.69
C ARG A 113 -22.26 15.40 8.06
N VAL A 114 -23.11 15.44 7.05
CA VAL A 114 -23.63 16.65 6.41
C VAL A 114 -24.65 17.28 7.36
N PRO A 115 -24.48 18.55 7.79
CA PRO A 115 -25.45 19.21 8.65
C PRO A 115 -26.84 19.23 8.02
N GLU A 116 -27.86 18.80 8.76
CA GLU A 116 -29.24 18.93 8.31
C GLU A 116 -29.58 20.41 8.15
N LYS A 117 -30.05 20.83 6.98
CA LYS A 117 -30.63 22.16 6.82
C LYS A 117 -31.90 22.20 7.66
N LYS A 118 -31.88 22.90 8.80
CA LYS A 118 -33.11 23.26 9.53
C LYS A 118 -34.03 23.99 8.55
N SER A 119 -35.12 23.35 8.16
CA SER A 119 -36.14 23.99 7.34
C SER A 119 -36.79 25.09 8.19
N GLU A 120 -36.60 26.36 7.82
CA GLU A 120 -37.48 27.42 8.30
C GLU A 120 -38.86 27.15 7.73
N THR A 121 -39.74 26.58 8.56
CA THR A 121 -41.17 26.48 8.28
C THR A 121 -41.74 27.89 8.26
N THR A 122 -41.96 28.44 7.07
CA THR A 122 -42.96 29.49 6.88
C THR A 122 -44.33 28.85 7.08
N ASP A 123 -45.05 29.30 8.11
CA ASP A 123 -46.47 29.03 8.31
C ASP A 123 -47.26 29.38 7.04
N SER A 124 -47.84 28.36 6.41
CA SER A 124 -49.01 28.54 5.57
C SER A 124 -49.91 27.33 5.74
N ASP A 125 -51.13 27.61 6.22
CA ASP A 125 -52.22 26.67 6.50
C ASP A 125 -52.54 25.69 5.35
N PRO A 126 -53.17 24.53 5.66
CA PRO A 126 -53.30 23.40 4.75
C PRO A 126 -54.50 23.52 3.80
N PRO A 127 -54.45 22.84 2.64
CA PRO A 127 -55.66 22.22 2.12
C PRO A 127 -55.49 20.72 1.84
N THR A 128 -56.36 19.96 2.51
CA THR A 128 -57.10 18.76 2.06
C THR A 128 -56.37 17.64 1.33
N ALA A 129 -56.36 16.49 2.01
CA ALA A 129 -56.08 15.17 1.48
C ALA A 129 -57.01 14.77 0.32
N ASP A 130 -56.44 14.11 -0.68
CA ASP A 130 -57.10 13.01 -1.37
C ASP A 130 -56.09 11.88 -1.62
N ASN A 131 -56.52 10.68 -1.28
CA ASN A 131 -55.78 9.43 -1.32
C ASN A 131 -55.39 9.04 -2.75
N ASN A 132 -54.12 8.66 -2.96
CA ASN A 132 -53.79 7.57 -3.87
C ASN A 132 -52.48 6.89 -3.46
N THR A 133 -52.64 5.63 -3.09
CA THR A 133 -51.63 4.64 -2.71
C THR A 133 -50.59 4.41 -3.82
N PRO A 134 -49.28 4.31 -3.54
CA PRO A 134 -48.29 3.86 -4.51
C PRO A 134 -48.27 2.33 -4.56
N THR A 135 -48.58 1.79 -5.73
CA THR A 135 -48.47 0.37 -6.09
C THR A 135 -47.00 -0.06 -6.05
N GLN A 136 -46.68 -1.03 -5.18
CA GLN A 136 -45.47 -1.84 -5.28
C GLN A 136 -45.55 -2.74 -6.52
N ALA A 137 -44.63 -2.56 -7.45
CA ALA A 137 -44.36 -3.52 -8.52
C ALA A 137 -43.18 -4.41 -8.08
N ALA A 138 -43.49 -5.64 -7.70
CA ALA A 138 -42.52 -6.71 -7.52
C ALA A 138 -42.21 -7.35 -8.88
N ASN A 139 -40.91 -7.58 -9.13
CA ASN A 139 -40.44 -8.40 -10.25
C ASN A 139 -40.87 -9.86 -10.02
N ALA A 140 -41.46 -10.43 -11.06
CA ALA A 140 -41.82 -11.84 -11.16
C ALA A 140 -40.74 -12.61 -11.93
N ASP A 141 -40.25 -13.68 -11.33
CA ASP A 141 -39.65 -14.81 -12.04
C ASP A 141 -40.71 -15.90 -12.23
N THR A 142 -40.82 -16.38 -13.46
CA THR A 142 -41.54 -17.60 -13.90
C THR A 142 -40.50 -18.43 -14.67
N ASN A 143 -40.45 -19.75 -14.74
CA ASN A 143 -41.34 -20.86 -14.44
C ASN A 143 -40.52 -22.14 -14.69
N SER A 144 -40.84 -23.28 -14.05
CA SER A 144 -40.86 -24.62 -14.68
C SER A 144 -41.34 -25.72 -13.71
N PRO A 145 -41.92 -26.84 -14.21
CA PRO A 145 -43.32 -27.16 -13.89
C PRO A 145 -43.59 -28.56 -13.26
N SER A 146 -44.87 -28.77 -12.91
CA SER A 146 -45.65 -30.03 -12.71
C SER A 146 -45.22 -30.95 -11.56
N ASP A 147 -46.07 -31.63 -10.78
CA ASP A 147 -47.43 -32.10 -11.00
C ASP A 147 -48.13 -32.54 -9.67
N SER A 148 -49.47 -32.61 -9.69
CA SER A 148 -50.40 -33.45 -8.87
C SER A 148 -50.62 -33.28 -7.33
N THR A 149 -51.77 -32.65 -6.97
CA THR A 149 -52.91 -33.07 -6.09
C THR A 149 -52.72 -33.68 -4.66
N PRO A 150 -53.76 -33.68 -3.76
CA PRO A 150 -53.66 -33.10 -2.40
C PRO A 150 -54.11 -34.04 -1.24
N ALA A 151 -53.88 -33.65 0.03
CA ALA A 151 -54.80 -33.98 1.15
C ALA A 151 -54.39 -33.36 2.51
N ALA A 152 -55.36 -32.60 3.07
CA ALA A 152 -55.92 -32.66 4.43
C ALA A 152 -55.09 -32.40 5.71
N ALA A 153 -55.58 -31.41 6.48
CA ALA A 153 -55.83 -31.38 7.94
C ALA A 153 -54.61 -31.46 8.91
N ASP A 154 -54.61 -30.88 10.12
CA ASP A 154 -55.64 -30.21 10.91
C ASP A 154 -55.01 -29.35 12.02
N THR A 155 -55.82 -28.47 12.62
CA THR A 155 -55.74 -27.91 14.00
C THR A 155 -54.69 -26.84 14.41
N ALA A 156 -55.23 -25.63 14.65
CA ALA A 156 -54.76 -24.56 15.53
C ALA A 156 -55.12 -24.87 17.02
N PRO A 157 -55.17 -23.94 18.03
CA PRO A 157 -54.77 -22.52 18.07
C PRO A 157 -54.14 -22.02 19.42
N SER A 158 -53.99 -20.68 19.49
CA SER A 158 -54.25 -19.81 20.67
C SER A 158 -53.13 -19.57 21.69
N GLN A 159 -52.95 -18.38 22.27
CA GLN A 159 -53.60 -17.06 22.17
C GLN A 159 -52.79 -16.05 23.02
N SER A 160 -52.76 -14.79 22.59
CA SER A 160 -52.42 -13.62 23.42
C SER A 160 -53.56 -13.28 24.41
N PRO A 161 -53.35 -12.35 25.37
CA PRO A 161 -54.20 -11.16 25.38
C PRO A 161 -53.53 -9.83 25.86
N THR A 162 -53.71 -8.79 25.02
CA THR A 162 -54.26 -7.42 25.23
C THR A 162 -54.24 -6.64 26.57
N THR A 163 -53.75 -5.39 26.47
CA THR A 163 -54.23 -4.04 26.95
C THR A 163 -54.72 -3.81 28.40
N ASP A 164 -54.27 -2.73 29.07
CA ASP A 164 -54.99 -1.43 29.13
C ASP A 164 -54.33 -0.30 29.99
N THR A 165 -54.58 0.96 29.56
CA THR A 165 -54.72 2.28 30.27
C THR A 165 -53.79 2.78 31.41
N GLY A 166 -53.45 4.10 31.38
CA GLY A 166 -53.25 4.90 32.62
C GLY A 166 -52.37 6.17 32.58
N THR A 167 -52.96 7.29 32.16
CA THR A 167 -52.81 8.72 32.56
C THR A 167 -51.62 9.27 33.39
N SER A 168 -51.12 10.44 32.96
CA SER A 168 -50.12 11.35 33.56
C SER A 168 -50.44 11.87 34.99
N PRO A 169 -49.47 12.56 35.64
CA PRO A 169 -49.66 14.02 35.75
C PRO A 169 -48.40 14.88 35.56
N VAL A 170 -48.69 16.10 35.11
CA VAL A 170 -47.84 17.28 34.94
C VAL A 170 -47.38 17.84 36.28
N THR A 171 -46.13 18.32 36.36
CA THR A 171 -45.73 19.41 37.26
C THR A 171 -44.69 20.30 36.58
N THR A 172 -44.98 21.60 36.50
CA THR A 172 -44.04 22.68 36.15
C THR A 172 -43.75 23.45 37.43
N PRO A 173 -42.52 23.94 37.66
CA PRO A 173 -42.36 25.40 37.66
C PRO A 173 -41.01 25.95 37.15
N ALA A 174 -41.13 27.07 36.45
CA ALA A 174 -40.33 28.32 36.52
C ALA A 174 -38.89 28.41 35.93
N PRO A 175 -38.54 29.59 35.37
CA PRO A 175 -37.39 29.79 34.50
C PRO A 175 -36.15 30.19 35.29
N THR A 176 -34.97 29.73 34.87
CA THR A 176 -33.69 30.34 35.26
C THR A 176 -32.87 30.56 34.01
N THR A 177 -32.81 31.83 33.61
CA THR A 177 -31.95 32.33 32.55
C THR A 177 -30.50 32.22 33.01
N THR A 178 -29.72 31.34 32.40
CA THR A 178 -28.27 31.39 32.47
C THR A 178 -27.74 31.17 31.07
N GLU A 179 -27.10 32.21 30.53
CA GLU A 179 -26.37 32.16 29.27
C GLU A 179 -25.27 31.09 29.36
N THR A 180 -25.42 30.01 28.62
CA THR A 180 -24.32 29.12 28.27
C THR A 180 -24.29 28.99 26.77
N THR A 181 -23.21 29.50 26.18
CA THR A 181 -22.75 29.21 24.82
C THR A 181 -22.90 27.73 24.49
N GLU A 182 -23.93 27.38 23.71
CA GLU A 182 -24.05 26.07 23.08
C GLU A 182 -22.97 25.93 22.02
N ASN A 183 -21.87 25.25 22.38
CA ASN A 183 -21.14 24.45 21.40
C ASN A 183 -22.06 23.27 21.06
N GLU A 184 -22.84 23.36 19.98
CA GLU A 184 -23.52 22.21 19.40
C GLU A 184 -22.48 21.07 19.22
N LYS A 185 -22.61 19.99 20.01
CA LYS A 185 -21.82 18.77 19.81
C LYS A 185 -22.25 18.18 18.47
N LYS A 186 -21.51 18.47 17.40
CA LYS A 186 -21.65 17.82 16.10
C LYS A 186 -21.53 16.30 16.32
N GLU A 187 -22.53 15.53 15.89
CA GLU A 187 -22.48 14.06 15.95
C GLU A 187 -21.19 13.54 15.27
N PRO A 188 -20.57 12.48 15.79
CA PRO A 188 -19.37 11.91 15.18
C PRO A 188 -19.68 11.41 13.77
N GLY A 189 -18.70 11.56 12.87
CA GLY A 189 -18.78 11.00 11.52
C GLY A 189 -18.97 9.48 11.52
N HIS A 190 -19.37 8.94 10.38
CA HIS A 190 -19.38 7.49 10.19
C HIS A 190 -17.92 7.01 10.13
N GLN A 191 -17.56 6.00 10.92
CA GLN A 191 -16.18 5.53 11.10
C GLN A 191 -16.04 4.07 10.70
N LEU A 192 -14.93 3.75 10.03
CA LEU A 192 -14.51 2.39 9.68
C LEU A 192 -13.03 2.22 10.02
N TYR A 193 -12.71 1.19 10.80
CA TYR A 193 -11.31 0.82 11.03
C TYR A 193 -10.90 -0.23 10.00
N PHE A 194 -9.92 0.08 9.17
CA PHE A 194 -9.33 -0.91 8.28
C PHE A 194 -7.83 -1.05 8.55
N TYR A 195 -7.27 -2.14 8.07
CA TYR A 195 -5.88 -2.52 8.25
C TYR A 195 -5.18 -2.56 6.90
N SER A 196 -3.91 -2.15 6.88
CA SER A 196 -3.00 -2.49 5.80
C SER A 196 -1.91 -3.42 6.31
N LEU A 197 -1.70 -4.52 5.60
CA LEU A 197 -0.69 -5.52 5.88
C LEU A 197 0.40 -5.45 4.80
N TYR A 198 1.66 -5.41 5.22
CA TYR A 198 2.83 -5.47 4.35
C TYR A 198 3.62 -6.72 4.69
N MET A 199 3.57 -7.74 3.82
CA MET A 199 4.23 -9.04 4.01
C MET A 199 5.50 -9.17 3.16
N HIS A 200 6.36 -10.10 3.59
CA HIS A 200 7.66 -10.39 2.99
C HIS A 200 8.66 -9.24 3.10
N MET A 201 8.73 -8.62 4.27
CA MET A 201 9.63 -7.50 4.57
C MET A 201 11.10 -7.94 4.67
N ALA A 202 12.03 -7.01 4.43
CA ALA A 202 13.46 -7.30 4.50
C ALA A 202 13.92 -7.74 5.91
N ASP A 203 14.86 -8.68 5.96
CA ASP A 203 15.47 -9.17 7.20
C ASP A 203 16.44 -8.16 7.82
N SER A 204 16.95 -8.46 9.01
CA SER A 204 17.89 -7.57 9.70
C SER A 204 19.23 -7.40 8.96
N ALA A 205 19.68 -8.42 8.22
CA ALA A 205 20.96 -8.39 7.52
C ALA A 205 20.97 -7.34 6.40
N TYR A 206 19.82 -7.11 5.75
CA TYR A 206 19.63 -6.02 4.79
C TYR A 206 20.06 -4.66 5.35
N TYR A 207 19.72 -4.35 6.61
CA TYR A 207 20.05 -3.08 7.27
C TYR A 207 21.49 -3.02 7.80
N ASP A 208 22.21 -4.15 7.84
CA ASP A 208 23.59 -4.27 8.31
C ASP A 208 24.62 -4.25 7.17
N LYS A 209 24.19 -4.36 5.90
CA LYS A 209 25.03 -4.64 4.72
C LYS A 209 26.15 -3.62 4.46
N ASP A 210 25.91 -2.32 4.66
CA ASP A 210 26.97 -1.29 4.62
C ASP A 210 26.90 -0.43 5.89
N PRO A 211 27.74 -0.70 6.90
CA PRO A 211 27.79 0.10 8.12
C PRO A 211 28.13 1.59 7.88
N LYS A 212 28.76 1.93 6.75
CA LYS A 212 29.09 3.31 6.38
C LYS A 212 27.93 4.02 5.65
N LYS A 213 26.97 3.27 5.11
CA LYS A 213 25.75 3.76 4.45
C LYS A 213 24.56 2.84 4.78
N PRO A 214 24.11 2.81 6.03
CA PRO A 214 23.01 1.93 6.42
C PRO A 214 21.72 2.35 5.71
N GLU A 215 20.98 1.37 5.22
CA GLU A 215 19.62 1.60 4.74
C GLU A 215 18.73 2.05 5.91
N PRO A 216 17.78 2.97 5.68
CA PRO A 216 16.96 3.51 6.75
C PRO A 216 16.08 2.41 7.35
N ALA A 217 16.13 2.27 8.67
CA ALA A 217 15.24 1.39 9.42
C ALA A 217 13.91 2.09 9.73
N PRO A 218 12.80 1.34 9.89
CA PRO A 218 11.53 1.91 10.31
C PRO A 218 11.62 2.63 11.67
N ALA A 219 10.85 3.72 11.83
CA ALA A 219 10.93 4.56 13.03
C ALA A 219 10.27 3.91 14.27
N PHE A 220 9.38 2.94 14.07
CA PHE A 220 8.70 2.19 15.14
C PHE A 220 9.54 1.04 15.73
N TRP A 221 10.74 0.81 15.19
CA TRP A 221 11.69 -0.15 15.75
C TRP A 221 12.32 0.35 17.06
N ASP A 222 12.79 -0.59 17.88
CA ASP A 222 13.45 -0.32 19.15
C ASP A 222 14.70 0.54 18.94
N GLN A 223 14.76 1.66 19.65
CA GLN A 223 15.88 2.60 19.61
C GLN A 223 16.90 2.30 20.72
N GLU A 224 16.70 1.30 21.57
CA GLU A 224 17.57 1.00 22.72
C GLU A 224 18.68 -0.02 22.42
N THR A 225 18.92 -0.30 21.14
CA THR A 225 19.98 -1.21 20.68
C THR A 225 21.26 -0.46 20.31
N TYR A 226 22.41 -1.04 20.67
CA TYR A 226 23.73 -0.47 20.39
C TYR A 226 24.61 -1.47 19.64
N ARG A 227 25.37 -0.98 18.67
CA ARG A 227 26.37 -1.75 17.91
C ARG A 227 27.78 -1.43 18.39
N VAL A 228 28.59 -2.46 18.59
CA VAL A 228 30.02 -2.30 18.88
C VAL A 228 30.74 -1.78 17.65
N ILE A 229 31.44 -0.65 17.78
CA ILE A 229 32.21 -0.02 16.70
C ILE A 229 33.71 -0.03 17.00
N ASP A 230 34.54 0.11 15.97
CA ASP A 230 36.00 0.20 16.12
C ASP A 230 36.42 1.57 16.68
N ASN A 231 36.14 1.78 17.97
CA ASN A 231 36.53 2.96 18.71
C ASN A 231 36.88 2.58 20.14
N GLN A 232 38.09 2.91 20.59
CA GLN A 232 38.58 2.61 21.96
C GLN A 232 38.48 1.13 22.38
N LEU A 233 38.55 0.21 21.42
CA LEU A 233 38.58 -1.23 21.67
C LEU A 233 39.90 -1.67 22.28
N GLN A 234 39.89 -2.76 23.05
CA GLN A 234 41.06 -3.30 23.73
C GLN A 234 41.59 -4.54 23.00
N ASN A 235 42.91 -4.71 23.02
CA ASN A 235 43.53 -5.95 22.51
C ASN A 235 43.22 -7.09 23.47
N ILE A 236 43.06 -8.29 22.92
CA ILE A 236 42.77 -9.49 23.71
C ILE A 236 44.08 -10.13 24.13
N GLU A 237 44.22 -10.37 25.44
CA GLU A 237 45.32 -11.12 26.02
C GLU A 237 44.96 -12.60 26.13
N GLY A 238 45.87 -13.47 25.70
CA GLY A 238 45.75 -14.91 25.91
C GLY A 238 46.59 -15.75 24.95
N LEU A 239 46.24 -17.03 24.80
CA LEU A 239 47.00 -17.99 24.01
C LEU A 239 46.72 -17.83 22.51
N ARG A 240 47.78 -17.84 21.70
CA ARG A 240 47.68 -17.74 20.24
C ARG A 240 47.30 -19.09 19.65
N ILE A 241 46.27 -19.10 18.82
CA ILE A 241 45.97 -20.22 17.93
C ILE A 241 46.60 -19.97 16.56
N ARG A 242 47.30 -20.96 16.02
CA ARG A 242 48.14 -20.83 14.83
C ARG A 242 47.69 -21.74 13.70
N LYS A 243 48.08 -21.43 12.46
CA LYS A 243 47.80 -22.30 11.30
C LYS A 243 48.50 -23.66 11.42
N GLU A 244 49.69 -23.65 11.99
CA GLU A 244 50.54 -24.83 12.24
C GLU A 244 51.39 -24.55 13.50
N PRO A 245 52.00 -25.57 14.12
CA PRO A 245 52.87 -25.37 15.28
C PRO A 245 53.94 -24.31 14.99
N LYS A 246 54.01 -23.26 15.82
CA LYS A 246 54.91 -22.10 15.66
C LYS A 246 54.72 -21.25 14.37
N GLY A 247 53.68 -21.51 13.59
CA GLY A 247 53.37 -20.76 12.36
C GLY A 247 52.60 -19.45 12.58
N SER A 248 51.93 -18.99 11.52
CA SER A 248 51.15 -17.75 11.54
C SER A 248 49.96 -17.81 12.51
N ILE A 249 49.69 -16.69 13.17
CA ILE A 249 48.61 -16.56 14.17
C ILE A 249 47.28 -16.37 13.44
N LYS A 250 46.27 -17.18 13.78
CA LYS A 250 44.89 -17.05 13.28
C LYS A 250 44.02 -16.20 14.21
N ALA A 251 44.17 -16.37 15.53
CA ALA A 251 43.46 -15.59 16.54
C ALA A 251 44.18 -15.65 17.90
N VAL A 252 43.65 -14.92 18.88
CA VAL A 252 44.04 -15.04 20.29
C VAL A 252 42.83 -15.52 21.09
N LEU A 253 43.02 -16.57 21.88
CA LEU A 253 42.03 -17.12 22.78
C LEU A 253 42.26 -16.54 24.17
N GLN A 254 41.27 -15.86 24.73
CA GLN A 254 41.38 -15.21 26.03
C GLN A 254 41.66 -16.25 27.13
N ASN A 255 42.44 -15.87 28.16
CA ASN A 255 42.63 -16.73 29.33
C ASN A 255 41.27 -17.08 29.96
N GLY A 256 41.00 -18.36 30.17
CA GLY A 256 39.72 -18.92 30.62
C GLY A 256 38.83 -19.45 29.48
N THR A 257 39.17 -19.21 28.21
CA THR A 257 38.47 -19.84 27.08
C THR A 257 38.66 -21.36 27.12
N LYS A 258 37.62 -22.12 26.79
CA LYS A 258 37.69 -23.58 26.70
C LYS A 258 37.59 -24.05 25.25
N VAL A 259 38.43 -24.99 24.87
CA VAL A 259 38.51 -25.58 23.52
C VAL A 259 38.47 -27.09 23.58
N ASN A 260 37.99 -27.72 22.51
CA ASN A 260 38.10 -29.16 22.30
C ASN A 260 39.34 -29.43 21.44
N LEU A 261 40.28 -30.20 21.97
CA LEU A 261 41.48 -30.67 21.29
C LEU A 261 41.18 -31.99 20.57
N ASN A 262 41.73 -32.15 19.37
CA ASN A 262 41.84 -33.45 18.71
C ASN A 262 43.10 -34.14 19.25
N LEU A 263 42.93 -35.11 20.16
CA LEU A 263 44.04 -35.80 20.80
C LEU A 263 44.88 -36.65 19.84
N ALA A 264 44.38 -36.96 18.64
CA ALA A 264 45.14 -37.65 17.58
C ALA A 264 46.00 -36.68 16.74
N VAL A 265 45.75 -35.37 16.83
CA VAL A 265 46.45 -34.33 16.07
C VAL A 265 47.35 -33.53 17.00
N HIS A 266 48.61 -33.96 17.13
CA HIS A 266 49.60 -33.34 17.99
C HIS A 266 50.99 -33.29 17.33
N ASP A 267 51.89 -32.43 17.81
CA ASP A 267 53.28 -32.43 17.35
C ASP A 267 54.08 -33.60 17.96
N LYS A 268 55.27 -33.89 17.44
CA LYS A 268 56.11 -35.01 17.94
C LYS A 268 56.41 -34.91 19.45
N GLY A 269 56.51 -33.69 19.98
CA GLY A 269 56.77 -33.44 21.39
C GLY A 269 55.53 -33.48 22.29
N LYS A 270 54.32 -33.64 21.72
CA LYS A 270 53.02 -33.54 22.42
C LYS A 270 52.89 -32.26 23.25
N GLN A 271 53.40 -31.15 22.72
CA GLN A 271 53.27 -29.81 23.32
C GLN A 271 52.35 -28.91 22.50
N TRP A 272 52.02 -29.28 21.27
CA TRP A 272 51.07 -28.61 20.40
C TRP A 272 49.97 -29.58 20.00
N TYR A 273 48.73 -29.10 20.06
CA TYR A 273 47.54 -29.88 19.71
C TYR A 273 46.65 -29.11 18.74
N GLY A 274 46.03 -29.82 17.81
CA GLY A 274 44.99 -29.31 16.94
C GLY A 274 43.68 -29.10 17.71
N VAL A 275 43.05 -27.94 17.52
CA VAL A 275 41.73 -27.60 18.10
C VAL A 275 40.65 -28.02 17.12
N SER A 276 39.77 -28.94 17.51
CA SER A 276 38.62 -29.36 16.70
C SER A 276 37.49 -28.33 16.75
N SER A 277 37.19 -27.80 17.94
CA SER A 277 36.17 -26.77 18.13
C SER A 277 36.38 -25.95 19.40
N LEU A 278 35.66 -24.83 19.53
CA LEU A 278 35.50 -24.14 20.82
C LEU A 278 34.44 -24.88 21.65
N ALA A 279 34.60 -24.91 22.97
CA ALA A 279 33.57 -25.46 23.85
C ALA A 279 32.29 -24.61 23.80
N ASP A 280 31.15 -25.21 24.13
CA ASP A 280 29.87 -24.51 24.03
C ASP A 280 29.84 -23.25 24.92
N GLY A 281 29.29 -22.16 24.37
CA GLY A 281 29.27 -20.84 25.00
C GLY A 281 30.53 -19.97 24.83
N TYR A 282 31.63 -20.48 24.24
CA TYR A 282 32.88 -19.73 24.04
C TYR A 282 33.08 -19.29 22.58
N THR A 283 33.82 -18.20 22.36
CA THR A 283 34.17 -17.74 21.00
C THR A 283 35.59 -17.18 20.90
N SER A 284 36.04 -16.93 19.67
CA SER A 284 37.33 -16.32 19.34
C SER A 284 37.14 -14.98 18.62
N ILE A 285 38.17 -14.13 18.68
CA ILE A 285 38.21 -12.87 17.91
C ILE A 285 39.56 -12.81 17.16
N PRO A 286 39.58 -12.78 15.81
CA PRO A 286 38.42 -12.97 14.92
C PRO A 286 37.83 -14.38 15.03
N THR A 287 36.62 -14.57 14.49
CA THR A 287 35.99 -15.89 14.36
C THR A 287 36.89 -16.82 13.54
N LEU A 288 37.11 -18.03 14.04
CA LEU A 288 37.94 -19.03 13.38
C LEU A 288 37.11 -19.91 12.44
N THR A 289 37.57 -20.06 11.22
CA THR A 289 37.03 -21.05 10.26
C THR A 289 37.85 -22.35 10.32
N PRO A 290 37.20 -23.53 10.39
CA PRO A 290 37.86 -24.82 10.24
C PRO A 290 38.57 -24.95 8.89
N PHE A 291 39.65 -25.73 8.84
CA PHE A 291 40.35 -26.09 7.61
C PHE A 291 40.84 -27.53 7.68
N GLU A 292 41.05 -28.14 6.52
CA GLU A 292 41.55 -29.50 6.38
C GLU A 292 43.02 -29.60 6.79
N TYR A 293 43.31 -30.56 7.66
CA TYR A 293 44.66 -30.93 8.06
C TYR A 293 44.91 -32.42 7.79
N LYS A 294 46.00 -32.73 7.09
CA LYS A 294 46.41 -34.11 6.80
C LYS A 294 47.21 -34.68 7.97
N ASN A 295 46.65 -35.69 8.63
CA ASN A 295 47.30 -36.45 9.69
C ASN A 295 47.64 -37.86 9.20
N GLY A 296 48.75 -38.00 8.48
CA GLY A 296 49.05 -39.21 7.72
C GLY A 296 48.10 -39.35 6.53
N GLU A 297 47.41 -40.48 6.42
CA GLU A 297 46.39 -40.74 5.37
C GLU A 297 45.00 -40.19 5.72
N LYS A 298 44.76 -39.75 6.97
CA LYS A 298 43.46 -39.20 7.41
C LYS A 298 43.40 -37.68 7.25
N ILE A 299 42.23 -37.17 6.87
CA ILE A 299 41.93 -35.73 6.82
C ILE A 299 41.08 -35.36 8.05
N GLU A 300 41.51 -34.35 8.79
CA GLU A 300 40.87 -33.87 10.02
C GLU A 300 40.55 -32.37 9.88
N MET A 301 39.35 -31.95 10.28
CA MET A 301 38.96 -30.53 10.28
C MET A 301 39.35 -29.88 11.61
N ILE A 302 40.23 -28.87 11.57
CA ILE A 302 40.68 -28.15 12.77
C ILE A 302 40.55 -26.63 12.62
N LEU A 303 40.34 -25.93 13.73
CA LEU A 303 40.36 -24.46 13.80
C LEU A 303 41.79 -23.90 13.75
N GLY A 304 42.76 -24.66 14.25
CA GLY A 304 44.18 -24.32 14.32
C GLY A 304 44.90 -25.04 15.46
N TRP A 305 46.13 -24.65 15.72
CA TRP A 305 47.03 -25.28 16.69
C TRP A 305 47.26 -24.40 17.90
N VAL A 306 47.17 -24.98 19.10
CA VAL A 306 47.47 -24.31 20.37
C VAL A 306 48.63 -24.99 21.09
N TYR A 307 49.40 -24.23 21.85
CA TYR A 307 50.50 -24.73 22.67
C TYR A 307 50.01 -25.10 24.07
N THR A 308 50.04 -26.39 24.42
CA THR A 308 49.66 -26.90 25.74
C THR A 308 50.87 -26.99 26.68
N GLY A 309 52.10 -27.02 26.14
CA GLY A 309 53.35 -27.10 26.91
C GLY A 309 53.70 -28.50 27.43
N GLU A 310 52.69 -29.30 27.72
CA GLU A 310 52.79 -30.68 28.19
C GLU A 310 51.76 -31.59 27.52
N MET A 311 51.93 -32.90 27.71
CA MET A 311 51.02 -33.92 27.19
C MET A 311 49.66 -33.81 27.87
N VAL A 312 48.60 -33.72 27.06
CA VAL A 312 47.21 -33.64 27.52
C VAL A 312 46.48 -34.96 27.21
N ASN A 313 45.69 -35.44 28.17
CA ASN A 313 44.94 -36.70 28.07
C ASN A 313 43.41 -36.49 27.93
N GLU A 314 42.92 -35.27 28.10
CA GLU A 314 41.51 -34.90 27.97
C GLU A 314 41.32 -33.98 26.77
N SER A 315 40.22 -34.13 26.03
CA SER A 315 39.94 -33.29 24.86
C SER A 315 39.57 -31.85 25.26
N LEU A 316 38.81 -31.67 26.34
CA LEU A 316 38.44 -30.34 26.82
C LEU A 316 39.63 -29.67 27.51
N PHE A 317 40.13 -28.57 26.94
CA PHE A 317 41.29 -27.84 27.42
C PHE A 317 40.94 -26.39 27.73
N GLU A 318 41.30 -25.93 28.93
CA GLU A 318 41.13 -24.53 29.35
C GLU A 318 42.41 -23.73 29.12
N ILE A 319 42.28 -22.61 28.43
CA ILE A 319 43.38 -21.70 28.13
C ILE A 319 43.81 -20.99 29.41
N LYS A 320 45.04 -21.25 29.88
CA LYS A 320 45.63 -20.60 31.06
C LYS A 320 46.65 -19.54 30.64
N GLU A 321 47.09 -18.72 31.61
CA GLU A 321 48.12 -17.71 31.40
C GLU A 321 49.34 -18.30 30.67
N SER A 322 49.63 -17.74 29.50
CA SER A 322 50.72 -18.19 28.64
C SER A 322 51.85 -17.17 28.62
N LYS A 323 53.09 -17.66 28.57
CA LYS A 323 54.29 -16.85 28.32
C LYS A 323 54.40 -16.38 26.86
N ASP A 324 53.48 -16.81 25.98
CA ASP A 324 53.40 -16.45 24.55
C ASP A 324 52.48 -15.22 24.31
N SER A 325 52.60 -14.16 25.12
CA SER A 325 51.59 -13.10 25.27
C SER A 325 51.87 -11.74 24.59
N ASN A 326 52.70 -11.64 23.54
CA ASN A 326 52.71 -10.37 22.78
C ASN A 326 51.37 -10.23 22.02
N LEU A 327 50.67 -9.11 22.22
CA LEU A 327 49.34 -8.87 21.68
C LEU A 327 49.33 -9.06 20.16
N ALA A 328 48.60 -10.07 19.67
CA ALA A 328 48.26 -10.12 18.25
C ALA A 328 47.17 -9.06 17.97
N SER A 329 46.94 -8.72 16.70
CA SER A 329 46.10 -7.59 16.27
C SER A 329 44.58 -7.73 16.51
N SER A 330 44.12 -8.66 17.36
CA SER A 330 42.71 -8.88 17.65
C SER A 330 42.18 -7.91 18.71
N LYS A 331 41.27 -7.03 18.31
CA LYS A 331 40.60 -6.04 19.18
C LYS A 331 39.14 -6.39 19.40
N GLY A 332 38.62 -6.09 20.59
CA GLY A 332 37.19 -6.16 20.88
C GLY A 332 36.78 -5.26 22.05
N LEU A 333 35.47 -5.19 22.31
CA LEU A 333 34.90 -4.42 23.40
C LEU A 333 35.12 -5.15 24.72
N ALA A 334 35.93 -4.58 25.59
CA ALA A 334 36.16 -5.12 26.91
C ALA A 334 34.89 -5.05 27.78
N VAL A 335 34.44 -6.21 28.24
CA VAL A 335 33.41 -6.36 29.27
C VAL A 335 34.11 -6.42 30.62
N LYS A 336 33.75 -5.49 31.51
CA LYS A 336 34.38 -5.34 32.83
C LYS A 336 33.43 -5.75 33.93
N ASN A 337 33.97 -6.11 35.09
CA ASN A 337 33.19 -6.32 36.31
C ASN A 337 32.49 -5.01 36.78
N GLU A 338 31.64 -5.11 37.80
CA GLU A 338 30.87 -3.97 38.35
C GLU A 338 31.75 -2.76 38.74
N SER A 339 32.95 -2.99 39.29
CA SER A 339 33.91 -1.92 39.63
C SER A 339 34.51 -1.18 38.42
N GLY A 340 34.42 -1.78 37.22
CA GLY A 340 35.00 -1.26 35.98
C GLY A 340 36.52 -1.39 35.88
N GLU A 341 37.14 -2.24 36.71
CA GLU A 341 38.60 -2.38 36.80
C GLU A 341 39.13 -3.61 36.08
N LYS A 342 38.48 -4.77 36.28
CA LYS A 342 38.92 -6.05 35.69
C LYS A 342 38.13 -6.37 34.43
N VAL A 343 38.81 -6.68 33.33
CA VAL A 343 38.21 -7.25 32.12
C VAL A 343 37.88 -8.72 32.38
N ILE A 344 36.63 -9.09 32.19
CA ILE A 344 36.10 -10.44 32.44
C ILE A 344 35.77 -11.19 31.14
N SER A 345 35.56 -10.46 30.04
CA SER A 345 35.30 -11.03 28.71
C SER A 345 35.49 -9.93 27.65
N THR A 346 35.47 -10.31 26.37
CA THR A 346 35.56 -9.37 25.24
C THR A 346 34.49 -9.70 24.20
N ILE A 347 33.91 -8.66 23.61
CA ILE A 347 32.85 -8.77 22.59
C ILE A 347 33.40 -8.31 21.21
N PRO A 348 33.09 -9.01 20.10
CA PRO A 348 33.51 -8.63 18.76
C PRO A 348 32.97 -7.26 18.28
N ILE A 349 33.66 -6.68 17.30
CA ILE A 349 33.15 -5.53 16.55
C ILE A 349 31.90 -5.95 15.76
N GLY A 350 30.89 -5.07 15.67
CA GLY A 350 29.64 -5.32 14.98
C GLY A 350 28.57 -6.04 15.82
N THR A 351 28.93 -6.55 17.01
CA THR A 351 27.96 -7.16 17.93
C THR A 351 26.91 -6.14 18.37
N GLN A 352 25.65 -6.55 18.42
CA GLN A 352 24.53 -5.74 18.88
C GLN A 352 24.20 -6.09 20.33
N ILE A 353 24.05 -5.09 21.19
CA ILE A 353 23.87 -5.23 22.64
C ILE A 353 22.79 -4.26 23.16
N LYS A 354 22.22 -4.57 24.34
CA LYS A 354 21.45 -3.61 25.15
C LYS A 354 22.27 -3.16 26.35
N ILE A 355 22.06 -1.90 26.73
CA ILE A 355 22.68 -1.29 27.89
C ILE A 355 21.63 -0.58 28.75
N THR A 356 21.95 -0.34 30.01
CA THR A 356 21.12 0.48 30.91
C THR A 356 21.95 1.48 31.71
N GLY A 357 21.25 2.44 32.30
CA GLY A 357 21.82 3.50 33.13
C GLY A 357 22.54 4.60 32.36
N THR A 358 23.06 5.57 33.10
CA THR A 358 23.86 6.69 32.57
C THR A 358 25.35 6.42 32.68
N LYS A 359 26.15 7.06 31.81
CA LYS A 359 27.61 6.98 31.86
C LYS A 359 28.13 7.34 33.25
N ASN A 360 28.91 6.45 33.86
CA ASN A 360 29.59 6.76 35.11
C ASN A 360 30.81 7.69 34.85
N LYS A 361 31.51 8.10 35.92
CA LYS A 361 32.71 8.98 35.82
C LYS A 361 33.82 8.40 34.93
N LYS A 362 33.85 7.09 34.71
CA LYS A 362 34.81 6.37 33.84
C LYS A 362 34.28 6.18 32.40
N GLY A 363 33.12 6.74 32.06
CA GLY A 363 32.48 6.59 30.74
C GLY A 363 31.83 5.23 30.48
N LEU A 364 31.66 4.40 31.52
CA LEU A 364 31.10 3.05 31.41
C LEU A 364 29.58 3.04 31.62
N VAL A 365 28.92 2.07 31.01
CA VAL A 365 27.47 1.77 31.11
C VAL A 365 27.27 0.28 31.36
N GLU A 366 26.12 -0.08 31.93
CA GLU A 366 25.81 -1.47 32.27
C GLU A 366 25.37 -2.23 31.01
N LEU A 367 25.99 -3.38 30.73
CA LEU A 367 25.60 -4.31 29.68
C LEU A 367 24.52 -5.26 30.23
N THR A 368 23.34 -5.22 29.63
CA THR A 368 22.19 -6.04 30.06
C THR A 368 22.00 -7.26 29.18
N GLU A 369 22.25 -7.14 27.87
CA GLU A 369 21.93 -8.19 26.90
C GLU A 369 22.91 -8.17 25.72
N ILE A 370 23.32 -9.35 25.24
CA ILE A 370 23.96 -9.52 23.93
C ILE A 370 22.87 -10.02 22.98
N ILE A 371 22.56 -9.22 21.96
CA ILE A 371 21.45 -9.51 21.04
C ILE A 371 21.92 -10.43 19.90
N ARG A 372 22.90 -10.01 19.09
CA ARG A 372 23.34 -10.75 17.88
C ARG A 372 24.67 -10.29 17.30
N ASN A 373 25.09 -10.93 16.21
CA ASN A 373 26.30 -10.61 15.41
C ASN A 373 27.60 -10.68 16.22
N GLY A 374 27.62 -11.54 17.24
CA GLY A 374 28.81 -11.89 18.00
C GLY A 374 28.47 -12.50 19.36
N LYS A 375 29.42 -13.22 19.93
CA LYS A 375 29.35 -13.83 21.26
C LYS A 375 30.51 -13.31 22.11
N PRO A 376 30.39 -13.32 23.45
CA PRO A 376 31.52 -12.98 24.31
C PRO A 376 32.58 -14.10 24.27
N THR A 377 33.86 -13.75 24.30
CA THR A 377 34.98 -14.72 24.27
C THR A 377 34.94 -15.71 25.43
N ILE A 378 34.41 -15.26 26.57
CA ILE A 378 34.14 -16.05 27.77
C ILE A 378 32.67 -15.80 28.18
N PRO A 379 31.89 -16.85 28.53
CA PRO A 379 30.53 -16.70 29.05
C PRO A 379 30.45 -15.65 30.16
N LEU A 380 29.46 -14.75 30.07
CA LEU A 380 29.31 -13.67 31.03
C LEU A 380 28.68 -14.17 32.34
N PRO A 381 29.18 -13.75 33.52
CA PRO A 381 28.54 -14.07 34.80
C PRO A 381 27.18 -13.37 34.94
N GLU A 382 26.35 -13.73 35.92
CA GLU A 382 25.05 -13.06 36.16
C GLU A 382 25.19 -11.68 36.82
N THR A 383 26.31 -11.42 37.51
CA THR A 383 26.61 -10.14 38.20
C THR A 383 26.75 -8.97 37.22
N LYS A 384 26.49 -7.73 37.64
CA LYS A 384 26.60 -6.52 36.79
C LYS A 384 27.90 -6.45 35.98
N LYS A 385 27.78 -6.08 34.71
CA LYS A 385 28.89 -5.97 33.75
C LYS A 385 28.90 -4.58 33.14
N MET A 386 30.09 -4.01 32.97
CA MET A 386 30.27 -2.65 32.48
C MET A 386 31.02 -2.64 31.16
N VAL A 387 30.56 -1.85 30.19
CA VAL A 387 31.20 -1.64 28.89
C VAL A 387 31.44 -0.15 28.61
N ASN A 388 32.43 0.17 27.78
CA ASN A 388 32.72 1.56 27.41
C ASN A 388 31.68 2.09 26.42
N PHE A 389 30.96 3.15 26.79
CA PHE A 389 29.95 3.75 25.93
C PHE A 389 30.53 4.35 24.64
N ALA A 390 31.78 4.83 24.67
CA ALA A 390 32.41 5.43 23.48
C ALA A 390 32.63 4.43 22.33
N SER A 391 32.64 3.13 22.63
CA SER A 391 32.77 2.04 21.67
C SER A 391 31.43 1.58 21.09
N LEU A 392 30.35 2.31 21.37
CA LEU A 392 28.99 1.94 21.01
C LEU A 392 28.35 2.99 20.09
N GLU A 393 27.66 2.51 19.07
CA GLU A 393 26.81 3.30 18.18
C GLU A 393 25.35 2.92 18.42
N LYS A 394 24.50 3.90 18.72
CA LYS A 394 23.07 3.68 18.87
C LYS A 394 22.44 3.39 17.51
N ILE A 395 21.68 2.31 17.39
CA ILE A 395 21.04 1.85 16.15
C ILE A 395 19.56 1.51 16.38
N SER A 396 18.75 1.65 15.32
CA SER A 396 17.33 1.26 15.32
C SER A 396 17.17 -0.20 14.90
N ARG A 397 16.60 -1.07 15.73
CA ARG A 397 16.47 -2.52 15.48
C ARG A 397 15.13 -3.08 15.96
N GLY A 398 14.68 -4.20 15.38
CA GLY A 398 13.45 -4.84 15.84
C GLY A 398 13.53 -5.22 17.33
N LYS A 399 12.47 -4.96 18.11
CA LYS A 399 12.36 -5.32 19.54
C LYS A 399 12.67 -6.80 19.80
N LYS A 400 12.19 -7.66 18.91
CA LYS A 400 12.48 -9.10 18.83
C LYS A 400 12.62 -9.51 17.37
N TYR A 401 13.25 -10.66 17.14
CA TYR A 401 13.44 -11.26 15.82
C TYR A 401 12.68 -12.59 15.73
N ASP A 402 12.18 -12.88 14.53
CA ASP A 402 11.52 -14.14 14.17
C ASP A 402 10.23 -14.45 14.97
N GLU A 403 9.76 -13.49 15.78
CA GLU A 403 8.51 -13.53 16.56
C GLU A 403 7.57 -12.39 16.15
N VAL A 404 6.26 -12.59 16.33
CA VAL A 404 5.28 -11.50 16.25
C VAL A 404 5.46 -10.56 17.44
N VAL A 405 5.67 -9.28 17.16
CA VAL A 405 5.68 -8.21 18.16
C VAL A 405 4.38 -7.43 18.03
N VAL A 406 3.49 -7.57 19.02
CA VAL A 406 2.36 -6.64 19.21
C VAL A 406 2.84 -5.49 20.07
N LEU A 407 2.68 -4.26 19.59
CA LEU A 407 3.18 -3.07 20.28
C LEU A 407 2.30 -2.73 21.48
N ASP A 408 2.90 -2.66 22.68
CA ASP A 408 2.23 -2.24 23.93
C ASP A 408 1.53 -0.89 23.79
N LYS A 409 2.14 0.00 23.00
CA LYS A 409 1.57 1.26 22.56
C LYS A 409 1.70 1.33 21.03
N PRO A 410 0.58 1.36 20.29
CA PRO A 410 0.61 1.56 18.84
C PRO A 410 1.45 2.78 18.45
N TYR A 411 2.19 2.64 17.35
CA TYR A 411 3.08 3.71 16.86
C TYR A 411 2.38 4.50 15.76
N SER A 412 2.14 5.79 15.96
CA SER A 412 1.53 6.63 14.92
C SER A 412 2.46 6.76 13.71
N ILE A 413 1.92 6.46 12.52
CA ILE A 413 2.63 6.52 11.25
C ILE A 413 1.83 7.37 10.26
N LYS A 414 2.51 8.16 9.43
CA LYS A 414 1.88 8.98 8.40
C LYS A 414 1.94 8.32 7.03
N ALA A 415 0.99 8.65 6.18
CA ALA A 415 1.02 8.22 4.78
C ALA A 415 2.35 8.64 4.15
N GLY A 416 3.06 7.69 3.53
CA GLY A 416 4.36 7.93 2.90
C GLY A 416 5.57 7.74 3.82
N GLU A 417 5.38 7.52 5.12
CA GLU A 417 6.47 7.14 6.02
C GLU A 417 6.90 5.69 5.80
N LEU A 418 8.17 5.41 6.05
CA LEU A 418 8.80 4.12 5.80
C LEU A 418 8.22 3.03 6.73
N VAL A 419 7.63 1.99 6.15
CA VAL A 419 7.27 0.76 6.89
C VAL A 419 8.38 -0.28 6.85
N GLY A 420 9.24 -0.25 5.82
CA GLY A 420 10.43 -1.09 5.70
C GLY A 420 10.91 -1.17 4.26
N HIS A 421 11.57 -2.27 3.90
CA HIS A 421 12.05 -2.53 2.55
C HIS A 421 11.52 -3.88 2.05
N ILE A 422 11.40 -4.02 0.73
CA ILE A 422 10.97 -5.28 0.10
C ILE A 422 11.99 -6.37 0.43
N GLY A 423 11.50 -7.48 0.97
CA GLY A 423 12.31 -8.62 1.33
C GLY A 423 12.45 -9.64 0.21
N HIS A 424 13.07 -10.77 0.56
CA HIS A 424 13.35 -11.86 -0.35
C HIS A 424 12.29 -12.96 -0.22
N TYR A 425 11.83 -13.52 -1.34
CA TYR A 425 10.94 -14.67 -1.34
C TYR A 425 11.16 -15.58 -2.55
N GLN A 426 11.52 -16.83 -2.29
CA GLN A 426 11.66 -17.88 -3.31
C GLN A 426 10.59 -18.95 -3.17
N GLU A 427 9.94 -19.25 -4.29
CA GLU A 427 9.23 -20.52 -4.47
C GLU A 427 10.21 -21.63 -4.82
N TYR A 428 9.75 -22.88 -4.77
CA TYR A 428 10.55 -24.05 -5.14
C TYR A 428 11.22 -23.90 -6.52
N GLU A 429 10.52 -23.36 -7.51
CA GLU A 429 11.04 -23.14 -8.87
C GLU A 429 12.20 -22.13 -8.91
N ASP A 430 12.25 -21.22 -7.93
CA ASP A 430 13.29 -20.20 -7.79
C ASP A 430 14.34 -20.60 -6.73
N ALA A 431 14.24 -21.79 -6.13
CA ALA A 431 15.13 -22.28 -5.08
C ALA A 431 16.56 -22.54 -5.61
N ILE A 432 17.54 -22.44 -4.72
CA ILE A 432 18.95 -22.56 -5.05
C ILE A 432 19.34 -24.04 -4.97
N ASP A 433 19.92 -24.58 -6.05
CA ASP A 433 20.50 -25.92 -6.04
C ASP A 433 21.73 -25.96 -5.12
N ILE A 434 21.79 -26.96 -4.25
CA ILE A 434 22.89 -27.11 -3.30
C ILE A 434 24.05 -27.79 -4.04
N SER A 435 25.14 -27.05 -4.28
CA SER A 435 26.34 -27.62 -4.89
C SER A 435 26.93 -28.72 -4.00
N LYS A 436 27.16 -29.91 -4.56
CA LYS A 436 27.94 -30.97 -3.91
C LYS A 436 29.39 -30.48 -3.73
N ASN A 437 30.02 -30.81 -2.60
CA ASN A 437 31.45 -30.57 -2.41
C ASN A 437 32.29 -31.57 -3.23
N ASP A 438 33.62 -31.45 -3.21
CA ASP A 438 34.53 -32.34 -3.95
C ASP A 438 34.41 -33.84 -3.56
N ASP A 439 33.75 -34.14 -2.43
CA ASP A 439 33.45 -35.50 -1.94
C ASP A 439 31.98 -35.93 -2.21
N GLU A 440 31.29 -35.26 -3.14
CA GLU A 440 29.88 -35.48 -3.52
C GLU A 440 28.82 -35.28 -2.40
N LYS A 441 29.19 -34.71 -1.25
CA LYS A 441 28.25 -34.42 -0.15
C LYS A 441 27.59 -33.06 -0.33
N LEU A 442 26.28 -32.99 -0.09
CA LEU A 442 25.56 -31.72 -0.01
C LEU A 442 26.15 -30.83 1.07
N GLN A 443 26.35 -29.55 0.75
CA GLN A 443 26.76 -28.54 1.73
C GLN A 443 25.72 -28.43 2.85
N ASN A 444 26.20 -28.27 4.09
CA ASN A 444 25.31 -28.10 5.23
C ASN A 444 24.49 -26.82 5.09
N ILE A 445 23.18 -26.99 4.95
CA ILE A 445 22.18 -25.94 4.73
C ILE A 445 22.17 -24.92 5.88
N GLU A 446 22.54 -25.30 7.11
CA GLU A 446 22.73 -24.40 8.27
C GLU A 446 23.92 -23.47 8.15
N THR A 447 24.89 -23.82 7.31
CA THR A 447 26.13 -23.05 7.15
C THR A 447 26.20 -22.27 5.85
N LEU A 448 25.15 -22.32 5.02
CA LEU A 448 25.11 -21.60 3.74
C LEU A 448 25.21 -20.08 3.96
N PRO A 449 26.11 -19.38 3.27
CA PRO A 449 26.34 -17.96 3.48
C PRO A 449 25.21 -17.13 2.85
N VAL A 450 24.19 -16.86 3.66
CA VAL A 450 22.98 -16.09 3.29
C VAL A 450 23.33 -14.78 2.58
N ASP A 451 24.26 -13.99 3.14
CA ASP A 451 24.64 -12.67 2.61
C ASP A 451 25.32 -12.75 1.23
N THR A 452 26.09 -13.81 0.97
CA THR A 452 26.83 -14.00 -0.30
C THR A 452 25.89 -14.52 -1.39
N LEU A 453 24.99 -15.44 -1.05
CA LEU A 453 24.04 -16.05 -1.99
C LEU A 453 22.94 -15.06 -2.40
N LEU A 454 22.39 -14.31 -1.45
CA LEU A 454 21.30 -13.36 -1.73
C LEU A 454 21.72 -12.26 -2.71
N ASN A 455 22.97 -11.81 -2.72
CA ASN A 455 23.41 -10.81 -3.69
C ASN A 455 23.29 -11.27 -5.15
N ARG A 456 23.36 -12.58 -5.39
CA ARG A 456 23.25 -13.19 -6.73
C ARG A 456 21.82 -13.65 -7.05
N TYR A 457 21.06 -14.07 -6.03
CA TYR A 457 19.75 -14.71 -6.20
C TYR A 457 18.57 -13.96 -5.57
N PHE A 458 18.72 -12.69 -5.17
CA PHE A 458 17.63 -11.92 -4.56
C PHE A 458 16.39 -11.86 -5.46
N LYS A 459 15.24 -12.25 -4.92
CA LYS A 459 13.92 -12.25 -5.54
C LYS A 459 13.01 -11.33 -4.71
N PRO A 460 12.82 -10.06 -5.12
CA PRO A 460 11.95 -9.15 -4.40
C PRO A 460 10.50 -9.63 -4.50
N LEU A 461 9.82 -9.70 -3.37
CA LEU A 461 8.37 -9.85 -3.30
C LEU A 461 7.84 -9.03 -2.14
N LEU A 462 6.82 -8.23 -2.42
CA LEU A 462 6.01 -7.56 -1.42
C LEU A 462 4.57 -7.97 -1.64
N HIS A 463 3.91 -8.48 -0.60
CA HIS A 463 2.49 -8.77 -0.61
C HIS A 463 1.78 -7.70 0.24
N ILE A 464 0.75 -7.06 -0.32
CA ILE A 464 -0.05 -6.05 0.39
C ILE A 464 -1.52 -6.45 0.44
N GLU A 465 -2.11 -6.44 1.64
CA GLU A 465 -3.56 -6.59 1.84
C GLU A 465 -4.15 -5.32 2.47
N CYS A 466 -5.41 -5.05 2.16
CA CYS A 466 -6.23 -4.08 2.88
C CYS A 466 -7.54 -4.74 3.27
N PHE A 467 -7.90 -4.66 4.55
CA PHE A 467 -9.09 -5.34 5.05
C PHE A 467 -9.70 -4.66 6.25
N THR A 468 -10.98 -4.91 6.49
CA THR A 468 -11.72 -4.46 7.67
C THR A 468 -12.44 -5.65 8.31
N CYS A 469 -12.96 -5.46 9.51
CA CYS A 469 -13.75 -6.48 10.20
C CYS A 469 -15.19 -6.48 9.66
N GLU A 470 -16.15 -6.99 10.44
CA GLU A 470 -17.53 -7.25 9.98
C GLU A 470 -18.39 -5.99 9.73
N ASP A 471 -17.87 -4.80 10.00
CA ASP A 471 -18.59 -3.52 9.96
C ASP A 471 -18.69 -2.88 8.56
N LEU A 472 -18.06 -3.46 7.53
CA LEU A 472 -18.05 -2.88 6.18
C LEU A 472 -19.45 -2.69 5.55
N PRO A 473 -20.36 -3.68 5.55
CA PRO A 473 -21.65 -3.53 4.89
C PRO A 473 -22.50 -2.41 5.51
N ASP A 474 -22.49 -2.31 6.84
CA ASP A 474 -23.19 -1.27 7.58
C ASP A 474 -22.57 0.11 7.31
N TYR A 475 -21.23 0.20 7.29
CA TYR A 475 -20.52 1.43 6.95
C TYR A 475 -20.83 1.92 5.54
N ILE A 476 -20.84 1.02 4.55
CA ILE A 476 -21.20 1.36 3.16
C ILE A 476 -22.62 1.92 3.11
N THR A 477 -23.58 1.26 3.76
CA THR A 477 -24.99 1.71 3.79
C THR A 477 -25.13 3.10 4.41
N GLN A 478 -24.45 3.34 5.54
CA GLN A 478 -24.44 4.63 6.23
C GLN A 478 -23.82 5.73 5.36
N THR A 479 -22.65 5.47 4.79
CA THR A 479 -21.93 6.46 3.98
C THR A 479 -22.62 6.76 2.65
N GLN A 480 -23.27 5.78 2.01
CA GLN A 480 -24.11 5.99 0.82
C GLN A 480 -25.27 6.94 1.10
N THR A 481 -25.97 6.73 2.22
CA THR A 481 -27.07 7.57 2.65
C THR A 481 -26.60 9.01 2.87
N GLU A 482 -25.47 9.17 3.55
CA GLU A 482 -24.90 10.48 3.83
C GLU A 482 -24.34 11.16 2.56
N ALA A 483 -23.76 10.39 1.64
CA ALA A 483 -23.23 10.87 0.37
C ALA A 483 -24.33 11.43 -0.55
N GLY A 484 -25.54 10.91 -0.44
CA GLY A 484 -26.71 11.44 -1.14
C GLY A 484 -26.97 12.91 -0.81
N LYS A 485 -26.68 13.34 0.43
CA LYS A 485 -26.90 14.69 0.94
C LYS A 485 -25.82 15.71 0.52
N LEU A 486 -24.68 15.24 -0.02
CA LEU A 486 -23.60 16.12 -0.44
C LEU A 486 -24.01 17.04 -1.59
N PRO A 487 -23.52 18.29 -1.62
CA PRO A 487 -23.74 19.19 -2.74
C PRO A 487 -23.03 18.68 -4.01
N ASP A 488 -23.47 19.14 -5.19
CA ASP A 488 -23.02 18.62 -6.48
C ASP A 488 -21.53 18.85 -6.77
N ASP A 489 -20.93 19.89 -6.18
CA ASP A 489 -19.50 20.21 -6.29
C ASP A 489 -18.59 19.26 -5.50
N GLU A 490 -19.13 18.57 -4.48
CA GLU A 490 -18.43 17.50 -3.75
C GLU A 490 -18.56 16.13 -4.43
N LYS A 491 -19.39 16.02 -5.48
CA LYS A 491 -19.61 14.77 -6.25
C LYS A 491 -18.70 14.73 -7.48
N THR A 492 -17.43 14.40 -7.25
CA THR A 492 -16.35 14.46 -8.25
C THR A 492 -16.27 13.25 -9.18
N LEU A 493 -17.20 12.30 -9.08
CA LEU A 493 -17.22 11.08 -9.87
C LEU A 493 -18.47 10.97 -10.72
N LEU A 494 -18.34 10.38 -11.90
CA LEU A 494 -19.43 10.03 -12.79
C LEU A 494 -19.64 8.52 -12.75
N ALA A 495 -20.73 8.10 -12.14
CA ALA A 495 -21.18 6.72 -12.11
C ALA A 495 -22.11 6.45 -13.29
N ILE A 496 -21.78 5.43 -14.08
CA ILE A 496 -22.53 5.02 -15.27
C ILE A 496 -22.90 3.54 -15.10
N SER A 497 -24.18 3.28 -14.89
CA SER A 497 -24.73 1.95 -14.65
C SER A 497 -24.81 1.11 -15.91
N LYS A 498 -24.87 -0.22 -15.74
CA LYS A 498 -25.29 -1.12 -16.81
C LYS A 498 -26.67 -0.70 -17.33
N GLY A 499 -26.83 -0.69 -18.65
CA GLY A 499 -28.04 -0.24 -19.34
C GLY A 499 -28.07 1.25 -19.67
N ALA A 500 -27.15 2.06 -19.13
CA ALA A 500 -27.06 3.48 -19.47
C ALA A 500 -26.83 3.64 -20.98
N LYS A 501 -27.55 4.59 -21.60
CA LYS A 501 -27.48 4.83 -23.05
C LYS A 501 -26.33 5.78 -23.41
N LEU A 502 -25.72 5.54 -24.56
CA LEU A 502 -24.73 6.45 -25.16
C LEU A 502 -25.24 6.95 -26.50
N LEU A 503 -25.07 8.24 -26.77
CA LEU A 503 -25.31 8.80 -28.10
C LEU A 503 -24.02 8.66 -28.92
N ALA A 504 -23.99 7.69 -29.84
CA ALA A 504 -22.81 7.35 -30.64
C ALA A 504 -22.30 8.53 -31.49
N HIS A 505 -23.24 9.23 -32.13
CA HIS A 505 -22.96 10.33 -33.03
C HIS A 505 -23.87 11.51 -32.68
N PRO A 506 -23.30 12.73 -32.60
CA PRO A 506 -24.10 13.95 -32.58
C PRO A 506 -24.97 14.05 -33.84
N ASN A 507 -26.04 14.82 -33.76
CA ASN A 507 -26.85 15.16 -34.92
C ASN A 507 -26.00 15.86 -35.99
N ARG A 508 -26.32 15.62 -37.27
CA ARG A 508 -25.66 16.33 -38.38
C ARG A 508 -26.03 17.81 -38.39
N GLU A 509 -25.12 18.61 -38.90
CA GLU A 509 -25.35 20.02 -39.18
C GLU A 509 -26.57 20.19 -40.09
N ASP A 510 -27.43 21.13 -39.76
CA ASP A 510 -28.67 21.41 -40.49
C ASP A 510 -28.67 22.82 -41.11
N THR A 511 -27.63 23.62 -40.84
CA THR A 511 -27.54 24.99 -41.30
C THR A 511 -26.09 25.50 -41.38
N THR A 512 -25.94 26.78 -41.70
CA THR A 512 -24.67 27.51 -41.67
C THR A 512 -24.86 28.81 -40.89
N VAL A 513 -23.76 29.42 -40.45
CA VAL A 513 -23.78 30.70 -39.73
C VAL A 513 -24.48 31.79 -40.57
N GLY A 514 -24.27 31.80 -41.89
CA GLY A 514 -24.86 32.77 -42.79
C GLY A 514 -24.25 34.17 -42.65
N LYS A 515 -24.86 35.14 -43.33
CA LYS A 515 -24.38 36.53 -43.37
C LYS A 515 -25.02 37.37 -42.25
N PRO A 516 -24.23 37.99 -41.36
CA PRO A 516 -24.75 38.91 -40.36
C PRO A 516 -25.41 40.15 -41.00
N TYR A 517 -26.47 40.68 -40.37
CA TYR A 517 -27.11 41.93 -40.77
C TYR A 517 -26.12 43.09 -40.73
N LYS A 518 -26.24 44.01 -41.68
CA LYS A 518 -25.25 45.08 -41.89
C LYS A 518 -25.04 45.89 -40.60
N GLY A 519 -23.79 45.94 -40.11
CA GLY A 519 -23.41 46.67 -38.90
C GLY A 519 -23.52 45.88 -37.60
N THR A 520 -23.97 44.61 -37.65
CA THR A 520 -24.04 43.72 -36.47
C THR A 520 -22.84 42.79 -36.37
N LYS A 521 -22.65 42.19 -35.19
CA LYS A 521 -21.55 41.27 -34.84
C LYS A 521 -22.13 39.96 -34.31
N ILE A 522 -21.44 38.86 -34.53
CA ILE A 522 -21.80 37.56 -33.95
C ILE A 522 -21.31 37.54 -32.51
N LYS A 523 -22.18 37.20 -31.57
CA LYS A 523 -21.85 37.10 -30.14
C LYS A 523 -21.78 35.65 -29.71
N VAL A 524 -20.84 35.32 -28.84
CA VAL A 524 -20.78 34.01 -28.18
C VAL A 524 -21.68 34.05 -26.94
N LYS A 525 -22.60 33.10 -26.82
CA LYS A 525 -23.56 32.98 -25.69
C LYS A 525 -23.11 31.96 -24.65
N SER A 526 -22.25 31.01 -25.03
CA SER A 526 -21.75 30.01 -24.08
C SER A 526 -20.89 30.64 -22.99
N LYS A 527 -21.20 30.32 -21.73
CA LYS A 527 -20.42 30.70 -20.55
C LYS A 527 -19.07 30.01 -20.52
N ASN A 528 -19.03 28.74 -20.95
CA ASN A 528 -17.83 27.93 -21.07
C ASN A 528 -17.50 27.74 -22.56
N VAL A 529 -16.38 28.32 -23.00
CA VAL A 529 -15.91 28.27 -24.39
C VAL A 529 -14.86 27.18 -24.62
N ASP A 530 -14.67 26.29 -23.66
CA ASP A 530 -13.79 25.11 -23.76
C ASP A 530 -14.57 23.85 -24.07
N ASN A 531 -15.89 23.95 -24.29
CA ASN A 531 -16.71 22.83 -24.71
C ASN A 531 -16.60 22.60 -26.22
N LYS A 532 -16.88 21.36 -26.66
CA LYS A 532 -16.81 20.96 -28.07
C LYS A 532 -17.70 21.81 -28.99
N TRP A 533 -18.87 22.19 -28.49
CA TRP A 533 -19.77 23.11 -29.19
C TRP A 533 -20.02 24.33 -28.33
N ILE A 534 -20.09 25.48 -28.99
CA ILE A 534 -20.44 26.76 -28.37
C ILE A 534 -21.64 27.36 -29.09
N GLN A 535 -22.46 28.05 -28.31
CA GLN A 535 -23.65 28.73 -28.79
C GLN A 535 -23.29 30.17 -29.18
N ILE A 536 -23.81 30.61 -30.33
CA ILE A 536 -23.64 31.95 -30.86
C ILE A 536 -24.99 32.61 -31.15
N GLU A 537 -25.02 33.93 -31.13
CA GLU A 537 -26.16 34.77 -31.46
C GLU A 537 -25.79 35.64 -32.68
N ILE A 538 -26.65 35.60 -33.71
CA ILE A 538 -26.47 36.34 -34.97
C ILE A 538 -27.75 37.07 -35.35
N ASN A 539 -27.65 38.35 -35.68
CA ASN A 539 -28.74 39.13 -36.25
C ASN A 539 -28.79 38.88 -37.77
N THR A 540 -29.90 38.35 -38.29
CA THR A 540 -30.10 38.12 -39.73
C THR A 540 -30.85 39.26 -40.42
N SER A 541 -31.59 40.06 -39.65
CA SER A 541 -32.20 41.32 -40.08
C SER A 541 -32.18 42.35 -38.95
N GLU A 542 -32.79 43.51 -39.17
CA GLU A 542 -32.92 44.56 -38.14
C GLU A 542 -33.72 44.09 -36.92
N THR A 543 -34.68 43.17 -37.10
CA THR A 543 -35.56 42.68 -36.03
C THR A 543 -35.40 41.19 -35.72
N GLU A 544 -34.69 40.43 -36.56
CA GLU A 544 -34.55 38.98 -36.41
C GLU A 544 -33.16 38.61 -35.88
N THR A 545 -33.14 37.85 -34.78
CA THR A 545 -31.93 37.29 -34.16
C THR A 545 -32.09 35.78 -34.08
N LYS A 546 -31.05 35.05 -34.46
CA LYS A 546 -30.98 33.59 -34.39
C LYS A 546 -29.90 33.16 -33.42
N THR A 547 -30.17 32.08 -32.72
CA THR A 547 -29.17 31.39 -31.90
C THR A 547 -28.79 30.11 -32.63
N LEU A 548 -27.49 29.87 -32.79
CA LEU A 548 -26.93 28.73 -33.50
C LEU A 548 -25.85 28.09 -32.65
N TRP A 549 -25.62 26.79 -32.83
CA TRP A 549 -24.46 26.10 -32.28
C TRP A 549 -23.40 25.93 -33.36
N ILE A 550 -22.12 26.08 -32.99
CA ILE A 550 -20.98 25.82 -33.85
C ILE A 550 -19.99 24.90 -33.15
N GLU A 551 -19.23 24.14 -33.92
CA GLU A 551 -18.10 23.39 -33.38
C GLU A 551 -16.97 24.36 -33.01
N ASN A 552 -16.41 24.15 -31.82
CA ASN A 552 -15.31 24.93 -31.28
C ASN A 552 -13.97 24.41 -31.84
N SER A 553 -13.73 24.64 -33.13
CA SER A 553 -12.47 24.25 -33.78
C SER A 553 -11.26 24.95 -33.14
N GLU A 554 -10.03 24.53 -33.48
CA GLU A 554 -8.83 25.22 -33.02
C GLU A 554 -8.79 26.71 -33.40
N GLU A 555 -9.35 27.09 -34.55
CA GLU A 555 -9.47 28.48 -34.98
C GLU A 555 -10.51 29.25 -34.17
N VAL A 556 -11.66 28.64 -33.91
CA VAL A 556 -12.73 29.22 -33.10
C VAL A 556 -12.23 29.44 -31.68
N ALA A 557 -11.62 28.42 -31.07
CA ALA A 557 -11.10 28.46 -29.70
C ALA A 557 -10.08 29.59 -29.45
N LYS A 558 -9.29 29.97 -30.47
CA LYS A 558 -8.33 31.08 -30.39
C LYS A 558 -8.99 32.46 -30.22
N THR A 559 -10.26 32.59 -30.59
CA THR A 559 -10.96 33.88 -30.66
C THR A 559 -12.24 33.94 -29.84
N ALA A 560 -12.87 32.79 -29.56
CA ALA A 560 -14.06 32.68 -28.75
C ALA A 560 -13.79 33.14 -27.31
N LYS A 561 -14.67 34.00 -26.80
CA LYS A 561 -14.68 34.46 -25.41
C LYS A 561 -16.11 34.44 -24.89
N PRO A 562 -16.35 34.08 -23.62
CA PRO A 562 -17.68 34.17 -23.03
C PRO A 562 -18.25 35.59 -23.19
N ASP A 563 -19.49 35.70 -23.67
CA ASP A 563 -20.18 36.96 -23.99
C ASP A 563 -19.42 37.90 -24.96
N GLY A 564 -18.43 37.38 -25.69
CA GLY A 564 -17.56 38.12 -26.60
C GLY A 564 -18.05 38.13 -28.05
N GLU A 565 -17.46 39.01 -28.87
CA GLU A 565 -17.68 39.01 -30.32
C GLU A 565 -16.75 38.01 -31.02
N ILE A 566 -17.26 37.31 -32.04
CA ILE A 566 -16.48 36.39 -32.87
C ILE A 566 -16.70 36.67 -34.35
N ALA A 567 -15.65 36.50 -35.16
CA ALA A 567 -15.73 36.60 -36.61
C ALA A 567 -15.70 35.20 -37.22
N LEU A 568 -16.77 34.84 -37.95
CA LEU A 568 -16.94 33.53 -38.58
C LEU A 568 -17.20 33.71 -40.08
N LYS A 569 -16.82 32.71 -40.88
CA LYS A 569 -17.15 32.70 -42.32
C LYS A 569 -18.63 32.38 -42.50
N GLU A 570 -19.28 32.98 -43.50
CA GLU A 570 -20.72 32.77 -43.75
C GLU A 570 -21.07 31.29 -43.97
N ASN A 571 -20.15 30.52 -44.57
CA ASN A 571 -20.31 29.09 -44.83
C ASN A 571 -19.84 28.17 -43.68
N THR A 572 -19.57 28.72 -42.49
CA THR A 572 -19.25 27.90 -41.31
C THR A 572 -20.46 27.04 -40.97
N VAL A 573 -20.27 25.72 -40.88
CA VAL A 573 -21.34 24.78 -40.53
C VAL A 573 -21.87 25.07 -39.13
N ALA A 574 -23.18 24.90 -38.95
CA ALA A 574 -23.84 25.21 -37.69
C ALA A 574 -25.06 24.30 -37.47
N TRP A 575 -25.57 24.30 -36.24
CA TRP A 575 -26.78 23.60 -35.86
C TRP A 575 -27.82 24.56 -35.30
N SER A 576 -29.08 24.38 -35.70
CA SER A 576 -30.21 25.13 -35.16
C SER A 576 -30.58 24.71 -33.73
N GLN A 577 -30.17 23.52 -33.30
CA GLN A 577 -30.35 22.94 -31.97
C GLN A 577 -29.01 22.36 -31.48
N HIS A 578 -28.85 22.09 -30.18
CA HIS A 578 -27.61 21.49 -29.70
C HIS A 578 -27.35 20.13 -30.40
N PRO A 579 -26.11 19.81 -30.81
CA PRO A 579 -25.81 18.57 -31.52
C PRO A 579 -26.07 17.29 -30.70
N LEU A 580 -26.01 17.39 -29.38
CA LEU A 580 -26.40 16.32 -28.46
C LEU A 580 -27.80 16.61 -27.91
N GLN A 581 -28.73 15.69 -28.10
CA GLN A 581 -30.13 15.85 -27.69
C GLN A 581 -30.61 14.65 -26.89
N SER A 582 -31.29 14.91 -25.77
CA SER A 582 -31.82 13.86 -24.88
C SER A 582 -32.87 12.96 -25.56
N THR A 583 -33.61 13.50 -26.53
CA THR A 583 -34.57 12.75 -27.35
C THR A 583 -33.89 11.69 -28.21
N GLU A 584 -32.74 12.01 -28.79
CA GLU A 584 -31.95 11.08 -29.59
C GLU A 584 -31.17 10.09 -28.70
N LEU A 585 -30.66 10.55 -27.56
CA LEU A 585 -30.08 9.66 -26.55
C LEU A 585 -31.09 8.59 -26.11
N SER A 586 -32.35 8.96 -25.90
CA SER A 586 -33.42 8.05 -25.49
C SER A 586 -33.73 6.98 -26.55
N LYS A 587 -33.52 7.29 -27.83
CA LYS A 587 -33.69 6.36 -28.97
C LYS A 587 -32.44 5.51 -29.23
N SER A 588 -31.31 5.83 -28.61
CA SER A 588 -30.07 5.10 -28.83
C SER A 588 -30.21 3.62 -28.45
N THR A 589 -29.63 2.77 -29.29
CA THR A 589 -29.49 1.33 -29.04
C THR A 589 -28.16 0.96 -28.40
N GLN A 590 -27.20 1.90 -28.31
CA GLN A 590 -25.94 1.67 -27.63
C GLN A 590 -26.14 1.80 -26.12
N THR A 591 -25.87 0.70 -25.41
CA THR A 591 -26.01 0.63 -23.95
C THR A 591 -24.73 0.13 -23.32
N VAL A 592 -24.42 0.62 -22.12
CA VAL A 592 -23.31 0.14 -21.31
C VAL A 592 -23.61 -1.27 -20.79
N GLY A 593 -22.75 -2.24 -21.08
CA GLY A 593 -22.80 -3.59 -20.52
C GLY A 593 -21.97 -3.77 -19.24
N THR A 594 -20.94 -2.94 -19.03
CA THR A 594 -20.09 -2.98 -17.83
C THR A 594 -20.05 -1.61 -17.15
N PRO A 595 -20.49 -1.50 -15.87
CA PRO A 595 -20.54 -0.22 -15.17
C PRO A 595 -19.20 0.50 -15.10
N LEU A 596 -19.26 1.83 -15.16
CA LEU A 596 -18.09 2.71 -15.15
C LEU A 596 -18.17 3.67 -13.97
N LEU A 597 -17.01 3.93 -13.36
CA LEU A 597 -16.84 4.98 -12.37
C LEU A 597 -15.67 5.85 -12.82
N LEU A 598 -15.97 7.04 -13.30
CA LEU A 598 -15.00 7.92 -13.96
C LEU A 598 -14.79 9.19 -13.13
N SER A 599 -13.57 9.73 -13.11
CA SER A 599 -13.35 11.06 -12.56
C SER A 599 -13.77 12.12 -13.56
N ILE A 600 -14.65 13.05 -13.15
CA ILE A 600 -15.00 14.19 -14.01
C ILE A 600 -13.85 15.19 -14.15
N HIS A 601 -12.75 14.99 -13.42
CA HIS A 601 -11.55 15.83 -13.44
C HIS A 601 -10.37 15.16 -14.15
N ASP A 602 -10.52 13.95 -14.68
CA ASP A 602 -9.49 13.36 -15.52
C ASP A 602 -9.21 14.28 -16.73
N GLU A 603 -7.94 14.46 -17.08
CA GLU A 603 -7.54 15.23 -18.25
C GLU A 603 -8.20 14.67 -19.53
N LYS A 604 -8.48 13.36 -19.57
CA LYS A 604 -9.22 12.69 -20.66
C LYS A 604 -10.65 13.20 -20.83
N PHE A 605 -11.31 13.65 -19.77
CA PHE A 605 -12.73 14.06 -19.79
C PHE A 605 -12.94 15.58 -19.67
N THR A 606 -11.87 16.32 -19.41
CA THR A 606 -11.90 17.80 -19.34
C THR A 606 -11.44 18.46 -20.63
N SER A 607 -10.85 17.70 -21.57
CA SER A 607 -10.50 18.22 -22.89
C SER A 607 -11.72 18.65 -23.72
N ARG A 608 -11.54 19.70 -24.53
CA ARG A 608 -12.60 20.32 -25.33
C ARG A 608 -13.41 19.34 -26.15
N ASP A 609 -12.74 18.40 -26.80
CA ASP A 609 -13.39 17.49 -27.74
C ASP A 609 -14.18 16.37 -27.04
N LYS A 610 -14.10 16.28 -25.70
CA LYS A 610 -14.68 15.22 -24.86
C LYS A 610 -15.75 15.73 -23.90
N ARG A 611 -16.04 17.03 -23.91
CA ARG A 611 -17.03 17.67 -23.03
C ARG A 611 -17.93 18.64 -23.80
N ALA A 612 -19.21 18.65 -23.45
CA ALA A 612 -20.19 19.57 -24.01
C ALA A 612 -21.21 20.00 -22.95
N GLU A 613 -21.88 21.11 -23.20
CA GLU A 613 -22.91 21.69 -22.34
C GLU A 613 -24.01 22.26 -23.23
N ASP A 614 -25.24 21.81 -23.02
CA ASP A 614 -26.39 22.27 -23.79
C ASP A 614 -27.02 23.54 -23.22
N GLU A 615 -28.05 24.07 -23.88
CA GLU A 615 -28.70 25.32 -23.46
C GLU A 615 -29.43 25.22 -22.12
N GLN A 616 -29.61 24.03 -21.53
CA GLN A 616 -30.15 23.84 -20.18
C GLN A 616 -29.05 23.60 -19.13
N ASP A 617 -27.81 24.02 -19.44
CA ASP A 617 -26.60 23.81 -18.64
C ASP A 617 -26.38 22.31 -18.29
N THR A 618 -26.91 21.38 -19.11
CA THR A 618 -26.71 19.94 -18.91
C THR A 618 -25.33 19.55 -19.43
N LEU A 619 -24.55 18.89 -18.58
CA LEU A 619 -23.21 18.43 -18.96
C LEU A 619 -23.28 17.09 -19.69
N TRP A 620 -22.43 16.99 -20.71
CA TRP A 620 -22.24 15.80 -21.53
C TRP A 620 -20.76 15.43 -21.58
N TRP A 621 -20.46 14.13 -21.50
CA TRP A 621 -19.10 13.60 -21.60
C TRP A 621 -19.04 12.52 -22.67
N GLN A 622 -17.97 12.54 -23.47
CA GLN A 622 -17.66 11.43 -24.35
C GLN A 622 -16.89 10.37 -23.56
N VAL A 623 -17.44 9.15 -23.52
CA VAL A 623 -16.88 8.02 -22.76
C VAL A 623 -16.67 6.81 -23.67
N GLU A 624 -15.72 5.97 -23.28
CA GLU A 624 -15.52 4.63 -23.84
C GLU A 624 -16.10 3.61 -22.85
N ALA A 625 -16.83 2.62 -23.38
CA ALA A 625 -17.49 1.59 -22.59
C ALA A 625 -17.41 0.23 -23.30
N LEU A 626 -17.83 -0.83 -22.60
CA LEU A 626 -18.15 -2.12 -23.23
C LEU A 626 -19.67 -2.27 -23.25
N ASP A 627 -20.24 -2.71 -24.38
CA ASP A 627 -21.66 -3.04 -24.49
C ASP A 627 -21.99 -4.41 -23.86
N ASP A 628 -23.25 -4.85 -23.97
CA ASP A 628 -23.75 -6.14 -23.49
C ASP A 628 -23.14 -7.35 -24.22
N LYS A 629 -22.55 -7.14 -25.39
CA LYS A 629 -21.80 -8.11 -26.18
C LYS A 629 -20.29 -8.03 -25.95
N ASN A 630 -19.85 -7.22 -24.98
CA ASN A 630 -18.45 -6.92 -24.67
C ASN A 630 -17.68 -6.26 -25.81
N LEU A 631 -18.37 -5.62 -26.76
CA LEU A 631 -17.75 -4.84 -27.81
C LEU A 631 -17.42 -3.44 -27.28
N PRO A 632 -16.25 -2.88 -27.62
CA PRO A 632 -15.94 -1.50 -27.27
C PRO A 632 -16.89 -0.56 -28.01
N ILE A 633 -17.56 0.30 -27.25
CA ILE A 633 -18.41 1.37 -27.75
C ILE A 633 -17.88 2.71 -27.25
N ALA A 634 -18.14 3.76 -28.01
CA ALA A 634 -17.80 5.13 -27.62
C ALA A 634 -18.95 6.06 -27.99
N GLY A 635 -19.28 6.97 -27.09
CA GLY A 635 -20.40 7.89 -27.31
C GLY A 635 -20.55 8.89 -26.17
N TRP A 636 -21.58 9.73 -26.29
CA TRP A 636 -21.87 10.79 -25.34
C TRP A 636 -22.88 10.31 -24.29
N VAL A 637 -22.55 10.54 -23.02
CA VAL A 637 -23.47 10.36 -21.89
C VAL A 637 -23.89 11.72 -21.33
N SER A 638 -25.15 11.82 -20.92
CA SER A 638 -25.69 13.02 -20.27
C SER A 638 -25.63 12.89 -18.76
N SER A 639 -25.32 13.99 -18.07
CA SER A 639 -25.48 14.11 -16.60
C SER A 639 -26.92 13.87 -16.12
N LYS A 640 -27.92 14.00 -17.00
CA LYS A 640 -29.33 13.72 -16.74
C LYS A 640 -29.82 12.43 -17.41
N GLY A 641 -28.89 11.63 -17.97
CA GLY A 641 -29.21 10.38 -18.65
C GLY A 641 -29.64 9.30 -17.67
N GLU A 642 -30.54 8.42 -18.11
CA GLU A 642 -30.93 7.24 -17.33
C GLU A 642 -29.71 6.36 -17.03
N GLY A 643 -29.54 5.98 -15.76
CA GLY A 643 -28.38 5.21 -15.30
C GLY A 643 -27.09 6.01 -15.16
N VAL A 644 -27.11 7.35 -15.24
CA VAL A 644 -25.95 8.22 -15.04
C VAL A 644 -26.17 9.12 -13.84
N LYS A 645 -25.21 9.18 -12.91
CA LYS A 645 -25.25 10.10 -11.77
C LYS A 645 -23.86 10.60 -11.39
N LYS A 646 -23.79 11.85 -10.91
CA LYS A 646 -22.60 12.31 -10.18
C LYS A 646 -22.64 11.74 -8.77
N VAL A 647 -21.50 11.25 -8.29
CA VAL A 647 -21.34 10.65 -6.96
C VAL A 647 -20.05 11.11 -6.31
N SER A 648 -19.96 10.95 -4.99
CA SER A 648 -18.69 11.05 -4.27
C SER A 648 -18.07 9.67 -4.07
N ALA A 649 -16.86 9.65 -3.52
CA ALA A 649 -16.17 8.47 -3.02
C ALA A 649 -17.05 7.54 -2.17
N TRP A 650 -17.95 8.15 -1.39
CA TRP A 650 -18.72 7.52 -0.34
C TRP A 650 -19.99 6.83 -0.84
N ASP A 651 -20.28 6.91 -2.15
CA ASP A 651 -21.39 6.17 -2.79
C ASP A 651 -21.05 4.68 -3.01
N TRP A 652 -19.76 4.30 -2.95
CA TRP A 652 -19.31 2.91 -3.18
C TRP A 652 -19.91 2.30 -4.47
N PHE A 653 -20.06 3.12 -5.51
CA PHE A 653 -20.74 2.73 -6.74
C PHE A 653 -20.10 1.48 -7.36
N ASP A 654 -20.92 0.45 -7.60
CA ASP A 654 -20.52 -0.82 -8.22
C ASP A 654 -19.45 -1.61 -7.42
N PHE A 655 -19.31 -1.34 -6.11
CA PHE A 655 -18.53 -2.21 -5.22
C PHE A 655 -19.36 -3.43 -4.83
N THR A 656 -19.02 -4.58 -5.42
CA THR A 656 -19.78 -5.82 -5.23
C THR A 656 -19.30 -6.53 -3.97
N GLN A 657 -20.19 -6.71 -3.00
CA GLN A 657 -19.93 -7.45 -1.77
C GLN A 657 -20.17 -8.95 -2.00
N LEU A 658 -19.13 -9.76 -1.79
CA LEU A 658 -19.14 -11.21 -1.98
C LEU A 658 -18.71 -11.90 -0.69
N THR A 659 -19.53 -12.80 -0.17
CA THR A 659 -19.14 -13.72 0.89
C THR A 659 -18.71 -15.04 0.28
N GLU A 660 -17.47 -15.45 0.52
CA GLU A 660 -16.95 -16.73 0.07
C GLU A 660 -17.10 -17.78 1.16
N SER A 661 -17.84 -18.84 0.85
CA SER A 661 -18.13 -19.92 1.80
C SER A 661 -17.36 -21.21 1.50
N ALA A 662 -16.59 -21.26 0.42
CA ALA A 662 -15.84 -22.43 0.03
C ALA A 662 -14.70 -22.76 1.01
N SER A 663 -14.56 -24.03 1.36
CA SER A 663 -13.33 -24.56 1.94
C SER A 663 -12.14 -24.41 0.98
N LEU A 664 -10.92 -24.59 1.49
CA LEU A 664 -9.70 -24.51 0.66
C LEU A 664 -9.75 -25.50 -0.51
N LEU A 665 -10.13 -26.75 -0.20
CA LEU A 665 -10.20 -27.83 -1.17
C LEU A 665 -11.30 -27.58 -2.20
N GLU A 666 -12.47 -27.12 -1.77
CA GLU A 666 -13.56 -26.77 -2.70
C GLU A 666 -13.14 -25.67 -3.67
N PHE A 667 -12.53 -24.59 -3.16
CA PHE A 667 -12.09 -23.49 -4.03
C PHE A 667 -10.97 -23.94 -4.97
N TYR A 668 -10.02 -24.73 -4.49
CA TYR A 668 -8.95 -25.31 -5.31
C TYR A 668 -9.52 -26.12 -6.47
N LYS A 669 -10.50 -26.98 -6.20
CA LYS A 669 -11.21 -27.79 -7.21
C LYS A 669 -12.03 -26.94 -8.16
N ASP A 670 -12.62 -25.85 -7.67
CA ASP A 670 -13.39 -24.91 -8.47
C ASP A 670 -12.49 -24.19 -9.50
N VAL A 671 -11.29 -23.76 -9.08
CA VAL A 671 -10.30 -23.20 -10.00
C VAL A 671 -9.81 -24.25 -11.00
N GLU A 672 -9.58 -25.48 -10.59
CA GLU A 672 -9.19 -26.56 -11.51
C GLU A 672 -10.28 -26.89 -12.53
N LEU A 673 -11.55 -26.88 -12.11
CA LEU A 673 -12.68 -27.01 -13.01
C LEU A 673 -12.67 -25.90 -14.08
N SER A 674 -12.24 -24.69 -13.71
CA SER A 674 -12.14 -23.57 -14.66
C SER A 674 -11.19 -23.85 -15.83
N PHE A 675 -10.16 -24.69 -15.66
CA PHE A 675 -9.21 -25.02 -16.74
C PHE A 675 -9.84 -25.86 -17.85
N LYS A 676 -10.97 -26.50 -17.57
CA LYS A 676 -11.73 -27.28 -18.54
C LYS A 676 -12.72 -26.40 -19.32
N ARG A 677 -12.82 -25.09 -19.03
CA ARG A 677 -13.80 -24.19 -19.65
C ARG A 677 -13.57 -24.04 -21.16
N ASP A 678 -14.63 -24.28 -21.91
CA ASP A 678 -14.73 -24.09 -23.35
C ASP A 678 -16.17 -23.73 -23.76
N LYS A 679 -16.46 -23.80 -25.06
CA LYS A 679 -17.78 -23.47 -25.61
C LYS A 679 -18.91 -24.43 -25.22
N TYR A 680 -18.62 -25.59 -24.65
CA TYR A 680 -19.58 -26.61 -24.23
C TYR A 680 -19.84 -26.62 -22.72
N ASN A 681 -18.91 -26.15 -21.90
CA ASN A 681 -19.06 -26.06 -20.43
C ASN A 681 -18.80 -24.63 -19.89
N SER A 682 -19.25 -23.62 -20.61
CA SER A 682 -18.98 -22.22 -20.30
C SER A 682 -19.71 -21.64 -19.09
N SER A 683 -20.78 -22.30 -18.64
CA SER A 683 -21.65 -21.81 -17.57
C SER A 683 -20.85 -21.48 -16.31
N LEU A 684 -21.19 -20.33 -15.72
CA LEU A 684 -20.57 -19.86 -14.49
C LEU A 684 -21.33 -20.30 -13.21
N ASP A 685 -22.46 -21.00 -13.34
CA ASP A 685 -23.32 -21.32 -12.20
C ASP A 685 -22.76 -22.38 -11.27
N ASN A 686 -21.78 -23.15 -11.74
CA ASN A 686 -21.11 -24.17 -10.95
C ASN A 686 -20.00 -23.60 -10.05
N TYR A 687 -19.57 -22.35 -10.27
CA TYR A 687 -18.46 -21.74 -9.53
C TYR A 687 -18.94 -20.96 -8.30
N LYS A 688 -18.09 -20.95 -7.28
CA LYS A 688 -18.27 -20.21 -6.03
C LYS A 688 -18.20 -18.69 -6.25
N PRO A 689 -18.80 -17.87 -5.37
CA PRO A 689 -19.04 -16.45 -5.64
C PRO A 689 -17.80 -15.66 -6.09
N THR A 690 -16.65 -15.85 -5.45
CA THR A 690 -15.42 -15.11 -5.78
C THR A 690 -14.89 -15.48 -7.16
N LEU A 691 -14.82 -16.78 -7.44
CA LEU A 691 -14.34 -17.27 -8.73
C LEU A 691 -15.33 -16.94 -9.85
N LYS A 692 -16.64 -17.10 -9.60
CA LYS A 692 -17.72 -16.73 -10.52
C LYS A 692 -17.63 -15.27 -10.95
N ALA A 693 -17.48 -14.35 -10.00
CA ALA A 693 -17.35 -12.93 -10.29
C ALA A 693 -16.06 -12.62 -11.07
N THR A 694 -14.94 -13.23 -10.66
CA THR A 694 -13.64 -13.05 -11.34
C THR A 694 -13.70 -13.51 -12.79
N LEU A 695 -14.19 -14.74 -13.04
CA LEU A 695 -14.35 -15.28 -14.40
C LEU A 695 -15.35 -14.48 -15.23
N SER A 696 -16.45 -14.01 -14.63
CA SER A 696 -17.42 -13.16 -15.31
C SER A 696 -16.78 -11.86 -15.83
N ILE A 697 -15.87 -11.26 -15.08
CA ILE A 697 -15.14 -10.06 -15.51
C ILE A 697 -14.09 -10.40 -16.57
N LEU A 698 -13.32 -11.47 -16.38
CA LEU A 698 -12.29 -11.88 -17.34
C LEU A 698 -12.88 -12.30 -18.69
N ASP A 699 -14.04 -12.97 -18.71
CA ASP A 699 -14.73 -13.36 -19.94
C ASP A 699 -15.08 -12.15 -20.82
N LYS A 700 -15.35 -10.98 -20.19
CA LYS A 700 -15.64 -9.72 -20.90
C LYS A 700 -14.47 -9.16 -21.70
N GLN A 701 -13.30 -9.77 -21.63
CA GLN A 701 -12.21 -9.45 -22.54
C GLN A 701 -12.47 -9.92 -23.97
N TYR A 702 -13.47 -10.80 -24.19
CA TYR A 702 -13.87 -11.31 -25.49
C TYR A 702 -15.29 -10.87 -25.86
N PRO A 703 -15.56 -10.61 -27.16
CA PRO A 703 -16.93 -10.49 -27.63
C PRO A 703 -17.73 -11.75 -27.31
N THR A 704 -18.99 -11.60 -26.89
CA THR A 704 -19.86 -12.73 -26.51
C THR A 704 -20.01 -13.77 -27.63
N GLU A 705 -20.00 -13.33 -28.89
CA GLU A 705 -20.11 -14.19 -30.09
C GLU A 705 -18.89 -15.10 -30.29
N SER A 706 -17.73 -14.75 -29.75
CA SER A 706 -16.50 -15.54 -29.92
C SER A 706 -16.55 -16.90 -29.22
N LYS A 707 -17.40 -17.05 -28.20
CA LYS A 707 -17.48 -18.23 -27.33
C LYS A 707 -16.11 -18.62 -26.75
N LEU A 708 -15.25 -17.64 -26.50
CA LEU A 708 -14.00 -17.78 -25.77
C LEU A 708 -14.23 -17.44 -24.31
N TYR A 709 -13.70 -18.28 -23.42
CA TYR A 709 -13.87 -18.14 -21.99
C TYR A 709 -12.50 -18.10 -21.30
N ALA A 710 -12.38 -17.24 -20.32
CA ALA A 710 -11.19 -17.14 -19.50
C ALA A 710 -11.16 -18.24 -18.44
N TYR A 711 -9.97 -18.50 -17.93
CA TYR A 711 -9.78 -19.30 -16.73
C TYR A 711 -8.58 -18.74 -15.97
N ILE A 712 -8.35 -19.23 -14.76
CA ILE A 712 -7.35 -18.62 -13.86
C ILE A 712 -5.93 -18.97 -14.33
N LYS A 713 -5.34 -18.08 -15.13
CA LYS A 713 -3.96 -18.15 -15.60
C LYS A 713 -3.44 -16.75 -15.90
N GLU A 714 -2.14 -16.51 -15.68
CA GLU A 714 -1.47 -15.20 -15.82
C GLU A 714 -1.85 -14.47 -17.13
N VAL A 715 -1.89 -15.21 -18.24
CA VAL A 715 -2.20 -14.66 -19.57
C VAL A 715 -3.57 -13.96 -19.65
N TYR A 716 -4.58 -14.40 -18.89
CA TYR A 716 -5.91 -13.77 -18.92
C TYR A 716 -5.95 -12.49 -18.10
N PHE A 717 -5.20 -12.40 -17.00
CA PHE A 717 -5.02 -11.15 -16.25
C PHE A 717 -4.17 -10.14 -17.03
N ASN A 718 -3.07 -10.58 -17.64
CA ASN A 718 -2.22 -9.74 -18.50
C ASN A 718 -3.01 -9.14 -19.69
N ARG A 719 -4.00 -9.86 -20.24
CA ARG A 719 -4.79 -9.39 -21.40
C ARG A 719 -5.73 -8.22 -21.09
N ILE A 720 -6.04 -7.97 -19.82
CA ILE A 720 -6.90 -6.84 -19.41
C ILE A 720 -6.09 -5.61 -18.96
N ILE A 721 -4.76 -5.64 -19.07
CA ILE A 721 -3.86 -4.56 -18.64
C ILE A 721 -4.24 -3.22 -19.27
N ASP A 722 -4.49 -3.17 -20.58
CA ASP A 722 -4.91 -1.96 -21.29
C ASP A 722 -6.43 -1.73 -21.30
N LYS A 723 -7.18 -2.52 -20.54
CA LYS A 723 -8.63 -2.46 -20.41
C LYS A 723 -9.01 -1.91 -19.04
N ASP A 724 -8.84 -0.60 -18.87
CA ASP A 724 -9.09 0.12 -17.61
C ASP A 724 -10.47 -0.23 -17.01
N ILE A 725 -11.49 -0.40 -17.85
CA ILE A 725 -12.87 -0.79 -17.47
C ILE A 725 -12.90 -2.12 -16.69
N LEU A 726 -12.25 -3.16 -17.22
CA LEU A 726 -12.25 -4.50 -16.63
C LEU A 726 -11.37 -4.57 -15.40
N THR A 727 -10.22 -3.88 -15.44
CA THR A 727 -9.30 -3.81 -14.30
C THR A 727 -9.95 -3.14 -13.10
N GLN A 728 -10.66 -2.03 -13.33
CA GLN A 728 -11.41 -1.37 -12.25
C GLN A 728 -12.58 -2.22 -11.76
N ALA A 729 -13.30 -2.92 -12.63
CA ALA A 729 -14.37 -3.83 -12.21
C ALA A 729 -13.84 -4.93 -11.28
N LEU A 730 -12.69 -5.54 -11.62
CA LEU A 730 -12.04 -6.55 -10.77
C LEU A 730 -11.65 -5.98 -9.41
N ALA A 731 -11.13 -4.75 -9.40
CA ALA A 731 -10.66 -4.09 -8.21
C ALA A 731 -11.80 -3.53 -7.31
N ARG A 732 -13.05 -3.56 -7.77
CA ARG A 732 -14.26 -3.20 -7.00
C ARG A 732 -14.95 -4.39 -6.34
N LEU A 733 -14.41 -5.60 -6.48
CA LEU A 733 -14.88 -6.75 -5.69
C LEU A 733 -14.45 -6.59 -4.23
N LEU A 734 -15.39 -6.73 -3.30
CA LEU A 734 -15.16 -6.76 -1.86
C LEU A 734 -15.41 -8.19 -1.38
N ILE A 735 -14.40 -8.85 -0.82
CA ILE A 735 -14.46 -10.27 -0.52
C ILE A 735 -14.46 -10.48 1.00
N ASN A 736 -15.49 -11.12 1.55
CA ASN A 736 -15.48 -11.63 2.91
C ASN A 736 -15.01 -13.08 2.88
N TYR A 737 -13.84 -13.33 3.48
CA TYR A 737 -13.23 -14.65 3.56
C TYR A 737 -12.27 -14.75 4.77
N GLU A 738 -11.77 -15.96 5.03
CA GLU A 738 -10.69 -16.19 5.98
C GLU A 738 -9.34 -15.72 5.41
N SER A 739 -8.54 -15.01 6.19
CA SER A 739 -7.22 -14.52 5.79
C SER A 739 -6.25 -15.65 5.44
N GLU A 740 -5.43 -15.45 4.40
CA GLU A 740 -4.33 -16.35 4.03
C GLU A 740 -3.29 -16.53 5.15
N TRP A 741 -3.27 -15.61 6.12
CA TRP A 741 -2.33 -15.58 7.24
C TRP A 741 -2.89 -16.14 8.55
N TYR A 742 -4.05 -16.79 8.46
CA TYR A 742 -4.72 -17.52 9.53
C TYR A 742 -4.85 -19.01 9.18
N CYS A 743 -4.67 -19.86 10.19
CA CYS A 743 -5.05 -21.26 10.12
C CYS A 743 -5.19 -21.83 11.53
N GLU A 744 -6.12 -22.77 11.71
CA GLU A 744 -6.16 -23.60 12.90
C GLU A 744 -5.05 -24.66 12.87
N ILE A 745 -4.38 -24.81 14.01
CA ILE A 745 -3.33 -25.83 14.21
C ILE A 745 -3.85 -26.79 15.25
N ASP A 746 -3.94 -28.07 14.90
CA ASP A 746 -4.43 -29.10 15.81
C ASP A 746 -3.40 -29.45 16.89
N THR A 747 -3.78 -30.36 17.80
CA THR A 747 -2.93 -30.81 18.90
C THR A 747 -1.67 -31.56 18.45
N GLU A 748 -1.64 -32.06 17.22
CA GLU A 748 -0.47 -32.72 16.60
C GLU A 748 0.42 -31.72 15.86
N GLY A 749 0.03 -30.45 15.79
CA GLY A 749 0.75 -29.41 15.07
C GLY A 749 0.50 -29.41 13.56
N LYS A 750 -0.51 -30.13 13.06
CA LYS A 750 -0.92 -30.13 11.64
C LYS A 750 -1.91 -28.99 11.38
N MET A 751 -2.13 -28.70 10.10
CA MET A 751 -3.06 -27.67 9.65
C MET A 751 -4.21 -28.34 8.89
N PRO A 752 -5.33 -28.71 9.54
CA PRO A 752 -6.35 -29.58 8.95
C PRO A 752 -6.85 -29.13 7.57
N LYS A 753 -7.13 -27.82 7.41
CA LYS A 753 -7.56 -27.22 6.13
C LYS A 753 -6.55 -27.45 4.99
N TRP A 754 -5.26 -27.50 5.30
CA TRP A 754 -4.19 -27.77 4.33
C TRP A 754 -3.94 -29.28 4.16
N GLU A 755 -4.20 -30.09 5.18
CA GLU A 755 -4.16 -31.56 5.06
C GLU A 755 -5.23 -32.09 4.09
N GLU A 756 -6.37 -31.41 3.98
CA GLU A 756 -7.42 -31.76 3.00
C GLU A 756 -6.93 -31.74 1.54
N LEU A 757 -5.87 -30.98 1.24
CA LEU A 757 -5.25 -30.93 -0.09
C LEU A 757 -4.26 -32.06 -0.37
N ASN A 758 -3.90 -32.90 0.61
CA ASN A 758 -2.89 -33.95 0.44
C ASN A 758 -3.21 -34.89 -0.75
N ASN A 759 -4.50 -35.23 -0.93
CA ASN A 759 -4.95 -36.06 -2.04
C ASN A 759 -4.58 -35.48 -3.40
N GLU A 760 -4.74 -34.16 -3.55
CA GLU A 760 -4.49 -33.44 -4.80
C GLU A 760 -3.00 -33.13 -5.01
N MET A 761 -2.26 -32.94 -3.92
CA MET A 761 -0.88 -32.45 -3.97
C MET A 761 0.17 -33.55 -3.88
N THR A 762 -0.12 -34.69 -3.23
CA THR A 762 0.96 -35.60 -2.78
C THR A 762 0.58 -37.07 -2.71
N ASP A 763 -0.66 -37.43 -2.40
CA ASP A 763 -0.99 -38.83 -2.09
C ASP A 763 -0.84 -39.76 -3.29
N LEU A 764 -1.10 -39.30 -4.52
CA LEU A 764 -0.81 -40.07 -5.74
C LEU A 764 0.68 -40.37 -5.88
N VAL A 765 1.53 -39.39 -5.59
CA VAL A 765 2.99 -39.54 -5.65
C VAL A 765 3.48 -40.50 -4.54
N LYS A 766 2.96 -40.36 -3.32
CA LYS A 766 3.28 -41.25 -2.18
C LYS A 766 2.87 -42.70 -2.49
N ASN A 767 1.67 -42.91 -3.01
CA ASN A 767 1.18 -44.24 -3.35
C ASN A 767 1.97 -44.86 -4.52
N LEU A 768 2.33 -44.07 -5.54
CA LEU A 768 3.20 -44.51 -6.62
C LEU A 768 4.58 -44.93 -6.10
N LEU A 769 5.17 -44.10 -5.25
CA LEU A 769 6.47 -44.37 -4.64
C LEU A 769 6.46 -45.64 -3.78
N ASP A 770 5.41 -45.85 -2.98
CA ASP A 770 5.23 -47.02 -2.13
C ASP A 770 5.06 -48.30 -2.96
N TYR A 771 4.28 -48.25 -4.04
CA TYR A 771 4.18 -49.38 -4.98
C TYR A 771 5.53 -49.71 -5.62
N LEU A 772 6.24 -48.71 -6.14
CA LEU A 772 7.52 -48.94 -6.83
C LEU A 772 8.60 -49.49 -5.88
N LYS A 773 8.59 -49.10 -4.60
CA LYS A 773 9.55 -49.59 -3.59
C LYS A 773 9.16 -50.92 -2.96
N ASN A 774 7.90 -51.04 -2.52
CA ASN A 774 7.46 -52.09 -1.62
C ASN A 774 6.51 -53.10 -2.29
N GLY A 775 6.00 -52.79 -3.49
CA GLY A 775 5.06 -53.66 -4.21
C GLY A 775 3.66 -53.71 -3.64
N ASP A 776 3.22 -52.62 -3.00
CA ASP A 776 1.85 -52.54 -2.51
C ASP A 776 0.85 -52.42 -3.69
N GLU A 777 0.22 -53.54 -4.01
CA GLU A 777 -0.77 -53.68 -5.09
C GLU A 777 -2.02 -52.82 -4.87
N GLU A 778 -2.39 -52.52 -3.62
CA GLU A 778 -3.51 -51.62 -3.32
C GLU A 778 -3.14 -50.18 -3.73
N LYS A 779 -1.91 -49.75 -3.43
CA LYS A 779 -1.39 -48.45 -3.85
C LYS A 779 -1.27 -48.31 -5.35
N LYS A 780 -0.90 -49.39 -6.06
CA LYS A 780 -0.92 -49.45 -7.53
C LYS A 780 -2.29 -49.11 -8.07
N GLU A 781 -3.34 -49.79 -7.59
CA GLU A 781 -4.71 -49.56 -8.07
C GLU A 781 -5.19 -48.13 -7.77
N ILE A 782 -4.89 -47.58 -6.59
CA ILE A 782 -5.23 -46.20 -6.22
C ILE A 782 -4.54 -45.21 -7.18
N CYS A 783 -3.24 -45.36 -7.39
CA CYS A 783 -2.45 -44.50 -8.27
C CYS A 783 -2.96 -44.55 -9.71
N VAL A 784 -3.16 -45.75 -10.26
CA VAL A 784 -3.69 -45.96 -11.62
C VAL A 784 -5.05 -45.29 -11.78
N ASN A 785 -5.97 -45.51 -10.84
CA ASN A 785 -7.29 -44.89 -10.89
C ASN A 785 -7.18 -43.36 -10.84
N GLY A 786 -6.35 -42.81 -9.95
CA GLY A 786 -6.16 -41.37 -9.82
C GLY A 786 -5.56 -40.74 -11.08
N ILE A 787 -4.52 -41.33 -11.68
CA ILE A 787 -3.94 -40.86 -12.96
C ILE A 787 -5.00 -40.88 -14.06
N CYS A 788 -5.73 -41.99 -14.20
CA CYS A 788 -6.77 -42.14 -15.21
C CYS A 788 -7.89 -41.11 -15.06
N VAL A 789 -8.34 -40.84 -13.84
CA VAL A 789 -9.39 -39.85 -13.55
C VAL A 789 -8.87 -38.44 -13.83
N ASN A 790 -7.68 -38.09 -13.33
CA ASN A 790 -7.11 -36.75 -13.44
C ASN A 790 -6.81 -36.37 -14.90
N GLN A 791 -6.33 -37.33 -15.71
CA GLN A 791 -6.05 -37.11 -17.13
C GLN A 791 -7.25 -37.41 -18.05
N GLY A 792 -8.37 -37.89 -17.53
CA GLY A 792 -9.55 -38.24 -18.34
C GLY A 792 -9.32 -39.43 -19.28
N ILE A 793 -8.43 -40.36 -18.92
CA ILE A 793 -7.98 -41.51 -19.74
C ILE A 793 -8.34 -42.86 -19.11
N LEU A 794 -9.58 -43.00 -18.61
CA LEU A 794 -10.07 -44.26 -18.02
C LEU A 794 -9.92 -45.47 -18.96
N ASN A 795 -9.97 -45.26 -20.26
CA ASN A 795 -9.76 -46.29 -21.27
C ASN A 795 -8.32 -46.82 -21.35
N LYS A 796 -7.33 -46.10 -20.82
CA LYS A 796 -5.91 -46.50 -20.78
C LYS A 796 -5.49 -47.16 -19.46
N LYS A 797 -6.46 -47.49 -18.61
CA LYS A 797 -6.20 -48.05 -17.28
C LYS A 797 -5.25 -49.24 -17.30
N GLU A 798 -5.49 -50.21 -18.18
CA GLU A 798 -4.67 -51.42 -18.27
C GLU A 798 -3.27 -51.16 -18.85
N GLU A 799 -3.15 -50.21 -19.78
CA GLU A 799 -1.87 -49.79 -20.35
C GLU A 799 -0.97 -49.18 -19.25
N ILE A 800 -1.54 -48.30 -18.41
CA ILE A 800 -0.81 -47.67 -17.30
C ILE A 800 -0.41 -48.71 -16.25
N LYS A 801 -1.28 -49.69 -15.94
CA LYS A 801 -0.92 -50.80 -15.03
C LYS A 801 0.31 -51.56 -15.54
N ASN A 802 0.28 -51.97 -16.80
CA ASN A 802 1.38 -52.71 -17.40
C ASN A 802 2.68 -51.90 -17.40
N MET A 803 2.62 -50.60 -17.68
CA MET A 803 3.79 -49.71 -17.61
C MET A 803 4.37 -49.62 -16.20
N LEU A 804 3.53 -49.50 -15.17
CA LEU A 804 3.97 -49.44 -13.77
C LEU A 804 4.57 -50.76 -13.31
N GLU A 805 3.99 -51.89 -13.69
CA GLU A 805 4.51 -53.23 -13.38
C GLU A 805 5.86 -53.48 -14.05
N GLN A 806 6.00 -53.10 -15.32
CA GLN A 806 7.28 -53.15 -16.04
C GLN A 806 8.34 -52.32 -15.32
N LYS A 807 8.00 -51.08 -14.96
CA LYS A 807 8.93 -50.18 -14.25
C LYS A 807 9.34 -50.74 -12.89
N ARG A 808 8.42 -51.33 -12.14
CA ARG A 808 8.71 -51.99 -10.87
C ARG A 808 9.63 -53.20 -11.05
N HIS A 809 9.36 -54.03 -12.05
CA HIS A 809 10.20 -55.19 -12.36
C HIS A 809 11.64 -54.78 -12.72
N GLU A 810 11.81 -53.68 -13.44
CA GLU A 810 13.13 -53.08 -13.70
C GLU A 810 13.87 -52.68 -12.42
N ILE A 811 13.16 -52.13 -11.42
CA ILE A 811 13.73 -51.71 -10.12
C ILE A 811 14.07 -52.94 -9.26
N GLU A 812 13.19 -53.95 -9.17
CA GLU A 812 13.43 -55.17 -8.38
C GLU A 812 14.58 -56.00 -8.91
N LYS A 813 14.66 -56.18 -10.24
CA LYS A 813 15.71 -56.96 -10.89
C LYS A 813 17.10 -56.38 -10.60
N LYS A 814 17.20 -55.05 -10.45
CA LYS A 814 18.44 -54.35 -10.07
C LYS A 814 18.75 -54.47 -8.58
N SER A 815 17.74 -54.34 -7.71
CA SER A 815 17.92 -54.50 -6.26
C SER A 815 18.45 -55.90 -5.90
N ALA A 816 18.03 -56.93 -6.64
CA ALA A 816 18.53 -58.30 -6.49
C ALA A 816 19.94 -58.55 -7.08
N GLN A 817 20.45 -57.68 -7.95
CA GLN A 817 21.79 -57.77 -8.54
C GLN A 817 22.87 -57.07 -7.71
N ASN A 818 22.48 -56.23 -6.74
CA ASN A 818 23.38 -55.51 -5.82
C ASN A 818 23.66 -56.25 -4.48
N GLU A 819 23.39 -57.56 -4.38
CA GLU A 819 23.92 -58.37 -3.25
C GLU A 819 25.45 -58.45 -3.31
N PRO A 820 26.17 -58.28 -2.18
CA PRO A 820 27.62 -58.11 -2.20
C PRO A 820 28.30 -59.42 -2.62
N THR A 821 28.85 -59.45 -3.82
CA THR A 821 29.90 -60.40 -4.20
C THR A 821 31.22 -59.65 -4.28
N GLU A 822 32.24 -60.23 -3.66
CA GLU A 822 33.47 -59.58 -3.16
C GLU A 822 34.41 -58.95 -4.21
N ASN A 823 34.00 -58.78 -5.46
CA ASN A 823 34.82 -58.11 -6.48
C ASN A 823 33.93 -57.58 -7.62
N ASN A 824 33.64 -56.27 -7.64
CA ASN A 824 33.28 -55.58 -8.88
C ASN A 824 33.48 -54.07 -8.75
N ASP A 825 34.66 -53.60 -9.18
CA ASP A 825 34.85 -52.21 -9.64
C ASP A 825 34.23 -52.09 -11.03
N LYS A 826 32.91 -51.88 -11.12
CA LYS A 826 32.25 -51.52 -12.39
C LYS A 826 31.55 -50.18 -12.26
N ALA A 827 31.84 -49.30 -13.22
CA ALA A 827 31.15 -48.04 -13.42
C ALA A 827 29.63 -48.28 -13.58
N GLU A 828 28.84 -47.48 -12.86
CA GLU A 828 27.37 -47.43 -12.96
C GLU A 828 26.95 -47.25 -14.43
N SER A 829 25.97 -48.04 -14.89
CA SER A 829 25.46 -47.91 -16.26
C SER A 829 24.47 -46.74 -16.37
N GLU A 830 24.31 -46.14 -17.55
CA GLU A 830 23.36 -45.01 -17.77
C GLU A 830 21.93 -45.35 -17.33
N GLU A 831 21.50 -46.62 -17.45
CA GLU A 831 20.18 -47.06 -17.01
C GLU A 831 20.07 -47.22 -15.48
N ASP A 832 21.17 -47.39 -14.76
CA ASP A 832 21.20 -47.48 -13.29
C ASP A 832 20.92 -46.11 -12.67
N ASN A 833 21.60 -45.08 -13.19
CA ASN A 833 21.38 -43.70 -12.79
C ASN A 833 19.91 -43.26 -13.00
N VAL A 834 19.29 -43.62 -14.14
CA VAL A 834 17.90 -43.20 -14.46
C VAL A 834 16.84 -43.75 -13.49
N ASN A 835 17.00 -44.97 -12.97
CA ASN A 835 16.00 -45.54 -12.06
C ASN A 835 16.10 -44.97 -10.64
N ASP A 836 17.33 -44.75 -10.16
CA ASP A 836 17.58 -44.09 -8.88
C ASP A 836 17.17 -42.61 -8.94
N GLU A 837 17.37 -41.94 -10.08
CA GLU A 837 16.85 -40.58 -10.35
C GLU A 837 15.32 -40.52 -10.27
N ILE A 838 14.58 -41.51 -10.81
CA ILE A 838 13.10 -41.52 -10.75
C ILE A 838 12.60 -41.68 -9.31
N ILE A 839 13.16 -42.63 -8.55
CA ILE A 839 12.77 -42.84 -7.15
C ILE A 839 13.11 -41.61 -6.31
N THR A 840 14.28 -41.02 -6.52
CA THR A 840 14.70 -39.78 -5.86
C THR A 840 13.75 -38.63 -6.18
N TYR A 841 13.45 -38.41 -7.46
CA TYR A 841 12.49 -37.40 -7.90
C TYR A 841 11.11 -37.58 -7.26
N LEU A 842 10.58 -38.81 -7.23
CA LEU A 842 9.28 -39.10 -6.60
C LEU A 842 9.32 -38.85 -5.09
N GLN A 843 10.43 -39.13 -4.40
CA GLN A 843 10.62 -38.80 -2.98
C GLN A 843 10.64 -37.27 -2.75
N GLU A 844 11.30 -36.52 -3.61
CA GLU A 844 11.31 -35.05 -3.54
C GLU A 844 9.91 -34.49 -3.75
N GLN A 845 9.19 -34.95 -4.78
CA GLN A 845 7.80 -34.52 -5.01
C GLN A 845 6.89 -34.91 -3.84
N ALA A 846 7.07 -36.10 -3.26
CA ALA A 846 6.29 -36.57 -2.11
C ALA A 846 6.53 -35.76 -0.83
N THR A 847 7.71 -35.14 -0.70
CA THR A 847 8.08 -34.34 0.48
C THR A 847 7.86 -32.84 0.26
N ARG A 848 7.83 -32.37 -0.99
CA ARG A 848 7.64 -30.96 -1.37
C ARG A 848 6.44 -30.32 -0.69
N TRP A 849 5.27 -30.98 -0.71
CA TRP A 849 4.07 -30.41 -0.11
C TRP A 849 4.16 -30.27 1.42
N GLU A 850 4.78 -31.22 2.11
CA GLU A 850 5.04 -31.10 3.55
C GLU A 850 5.95 -29.89 3.84
N LYS A 851 6.94 -29.65 2.98
CA LYS A 851 7.83 -28.49 3.05
C LYS A 851 7.12 -27.16 2.77
N GLU A 852 6.18 -27.14 1.82
CA GLU A 852 5.32 -25.97 1.58
C GLU A 852 4.40 -25.69 2.77
N LYS A 853 3.77 -26.72 3.37
CA LYS A 853 2.99 -26.58 4.60
C LYS A 853 3.86 -26.03 5.74
N GLU A 854 5.10 -26.47 5.89
CA GLU A 854 6.05 -25.92 6.86
C GLU A 854 6.32 -24.43 6.60
N LYS A 855 6.53 -24.04 5.33
CA LYS A 855 6.72 -22.64 4.89
C LYS A 855 5.50 -21.79 5.23
N ILE A 856 4.30 -22.23 4.87
CA ILE A 856 3.02 -21.56 5.15
C ILE A 856 2.84 -21.37 6.65
N LYS A 857 3.05 -22.44 7.45
CA LYS A 857 2.94 -22.39 8.91
C LYS A 857 3.84 -21.33 9.53
N LYS A 858 5.06 -21.14 9.00
CA LYS A 858 6.00 -20.08 9.44
C LYS A 858 5.53 -18.66 9.07
N CYS A 859 4.68 -18.49 8.06
CA CYS A 859 4.13 -17.19 7.67
C CYS A 859 2.90 -16.77 8.48
N LEU A 860 2.24 -17.69 9.19
CA LEU A 860 1.05 -17.38 10.00
C LEU A 860 1.38 -16.37 11.10
N TRP A 861 0.50 -15.39 11.29
CA TRP A 861 0.64 -14.35 12.32
C TRP A 861 -0.68 -13.92 12.97
N TRP A 862 -1.82 -14.15 12.32
CA TRP A 862 -3.12 -13.60 12.73
C TRP A 862 -3.49 -13.92 14.18
N LYS A 863 -3.38 -15.20 14.57
CA LYS A 863 -3.70 -15.67 15.93
C LYS A 863 -2.81 -15.02 17.00
N ASP A 864 -1.53 -14.79 16.70
CA ASP A 864 -0.60 -14.17 17.64
C ASP A 864 -0.97 -12.70 17.87
N VAL A 865 -1.36 -11.99 16.81
CA VAL A 865 -1.82 -10.60 16.91
C VAL A 865 -3.13 -10.52 17.69
N VAL A 866 -4.13 -11.36 17.38
CA VAL A 866 -5.41 -11.41 18.12
C VAL A 866 -5.14 -11.65 19.62
N LYS A 867 -4.31 -12.64 19.96
CA LYS A 867 -3.95 -12.93 21.36
C LYS A 867 -3.22 -11.78 22.03
N GLY A 868 -2.29 -11.12 21.33
CA GLY A 868 -1.55 -9.98 21.85
C GLY A 868 -2.45 -8.78 22.12
N LEU A 869 -3.34 -8.44 21.18
CA LEU A 869 -4.32 -7.36 21.35
C LEU A 869 -5.32 -7.65 22.48
N ALA A 870 -5.81 -8.90 22.60
CA ALA A 870 -6.70 -9.30 23.70
C ALA A 870 -6.02 -9.16 25.08
N SER A 871 -4.71 -9.42 25.16
CA SER A 871 -3.94 -9.31 26.40
C SER A 871 -3.76 -7.84 26.84
N GLN A 872 -3.72 -6.90 25.90
CA GLN A 872 -3.61 -5.45 26.19
C GLN A 872 -4.93 -4.85 26.70
N ASN A 873 -6.07 -5.43 26.34
CA ASN A 873 -7.41 -4.93 26.69
C ASN A 873 -7.92 -5.43 28.06
N LYS A 874 -7.14 -6.20 28.82
CA LYS A 874 -7.50 -6.57 30.20
C LYS A 874 -7.16 -5.42 31.16
N PRO A 875 -8.09 -4.96 32.02
CA PRO A 875 -7.75 -3.99 33.06
C PRO A 875 -6.70 -4.59 33.99
N THR A 876 -5.56 -3.90 34.12
CA THR A 876 -4.48 -4.31 35.03
C THR A 876 -4.95 -4.10 36.47
N SER A 877 -5.36 -5.17 37.13
CA SER A 877 -5.48 -5.22 38.58
C SER A 877 -4.08 -5.36 39.19
N ASP A 878 -3.28 -4.29 39.21
CA ASP A 878 -2.20 -4.21 40.19
C ASP A 878 -1.61 -2.80 40.31
N SER A 879 -2.10 -2.07 41.31
CA SER A 879 -1.25 -1.19 42.12
C SER A 879 -1.62 -1.41 43.58
N SER A 880 -1.25 -2.56 44.12
CA SER A 880 -1.25 -2.82 45.56
C SER A 880 -0.13 -2.01 46.22
N LYS A 881 -0.38 -0.72 46.44
CA LYS A 881 0.22 0.01 47.56
C LYS A 881 -0.74 -0.15 48.73
N THR A 882 -0.36 -1.01 49.66
CA THR A 882 -0.90 -1.07 51.02
C THR A 882 -0.84 0.32 51.65
N ASN A 883 -2.00 0.84 52.03
CA ASN A 883 -2.13 1.79 53.13
C ASN A 883 -3.32 1.34 53.98
N GLU A 884 -3.01 1.07 55.24
CA GLU A 884 -3.96 0.80 56.30
C GLU A 884 -4.92 1.98 56.47
N ASN A 885 -6.21 1.74 56.28
CA ASN A 885 -7.27 2.10 57.22
C ASN A 885 -8.60 1.68 56.61
N GLY A 886 -9.32 0.82 57.35
CA GLY A 886 -10.64 0.38 56.96
C GLY A 886 -11.63 1.53 57.03
N ASP A 887 -12.30 1.79 55.91
CA ASP A 887 -13.64 2.34 55.93
C ASP A 887 -14.39 1.89 54.67
N THR A 888 -15.52 1.21 54.86
CA THR A 888 -16.40 0.72 53.80
C THR A 888 -17.47 1.76 53.51
N SER A 889 -17.29 2.55 52.44
CA SER A 889 -18.38 3.37 51.88
C SER A 889 -18.66 2.99 50.43
N ASN A 890 -19.85 2.44 50.20
CA ASN A 890 -20.47 2.29 48.88
C ASN A 890 -20.69 3.67 48.24
N THR A 891 -20.03 3.92 47.13
CA THR A 891 -20.44 4.96 46.18
C THR A 891 -20.57 4.34 44.80
N SER A 892 -21.81 4.35 44.31
CA SER A 892 -22.23 4.01 42.96
C SER A 892 -21.43 4.82 41.94
N THR A 893 -20.58 4.15 41.18
CA THR A 893 -19.96 4.70 39.98
C THR A 893 -21.03 4.99 38.92
N GLU A 894 -21.12 6.25 38.55
CA GLU A 894 -21.79 6.73 37.35
C GLU A 894 -21.34 5.91 36.13
N GLN A 895 -22.32 5.43 35.37
CA GLN A 895 -22.11 4.87 34.04
C GLN A 895 -21.59 5.97 33.11
N THR A 896 -20.27 6.04 32.93
CA THR A 896 -19.70 6.67 31.74
C THR A 896 -20.13 5.89 30.50
N GLU A 897 -20.77 6.62 29.59
CA GLU A 897 -21.16 6.22 28.23
C GLU A 897 -20.14 5.28 27.57
N ALA A 898 -20.67 4.21 26.97
CA ALA A 898 -19.91 3.18 26.28
C ALA A 898 -19.01 3.78 25.19
N LYS A 899 -17.70 3.88 25.46
CA LYS A 899 -16.69 3.95 24.40
C LYS A 899 -16.74 2.63 23.63
N THR A 900 -17.12 2.67 22.36
CA THR A 900 -16.95 1.58 21.40
C THR A 900 -15.54 1.01 21.56
N PRO A 901 -15.35 -0.31 21.78
CA PRO A 901 -14.01 -0.88 21.86
C PRO A 901 -13.29 -0.65 20.52
N PRO A 902 -11.97 -0.39 20.53
CA PRO A 902 -11.21 -0.21 19.29
C PRO A 902 -11.34 -1.47 18.45
N ALA A 903 -11.47 -1.33 17.12
CA ALA A 903 -11.62 -2.48 16.23
C ALA A 903 -10.63 -3.60 16.56
N THR A 904 -11.16 -4.80 16.77
CA THR A 904 -10.41 -6.02 17.07
C THR A 904 -10.53 -6.96 15.89
N LEU A 905 -9.41 -7.51 15.43
CA LEU A 905 -9.38 -8.58 14.43
C LEU A 905 -10.29 -9.74 14.86
N ASN A 906 -11.00 -10.34 13.91
CA ASN A 906 -11.86 -11.48 14.19
C ASN A 906 -10.99 -12.70 14.61
N PRO A 907 -11.29 -13.36 15.75
CA PRO A 907 -10.52 -14.52 16.19
C PRO A 907 -10.47 -15.69 15.21
N ASP A 908 -11.45 -15.81 14.31
CA ASP A 908 -11.55 -16.89 13.32
C ASP A 908 -10.84 -16.57 11.99
N GLY A 909 -10.12 -15.45 11.90
CA GLY A 909 -9.41 -15.07 10.69
C GLY A 909 -10.27 -14.39 9.61
N LYS A 910 -11.58 -14.23 9.81
CA LYS A 910 -12.44 -13.61 8.80
C LYS A 910 -12.33 -12.08 8.76
N ALA A 911 -12.38 -11.55 7.54
CA ALA A 911 -12.37 -10.13 7.27
C ALA A 911 -13.00 -9.82 5.92
N TRP A 912 -13.37 -8.55 5.73
CA TRP A 912 -13.70 -7.99 4.42
C TRP A 912 -12.44 -7.41 3.78
N PHE A 913 -12.01 -8.01 2.68
CA PHE A 913 -10.85 -7.58 1.91
C PHE A 913 -11.24 -6.61 0.80
N ILE A 914 -10.36 -5.64 0.59
CA ILE A 914 -10.52 -4.51 -0.31
C ILE A 914 -9.24 -4.39 -1.13
N HIS A 915 -9.37 -4.23 -2.45
CA HIS A 915 -8.20 -4.03 -3.30
C HIS A 915 -7.38 -2.80 -2.82
N PRO A 916 -6.07 -2.94 -2.49
CA PRO A 916 -5.29 -1.88 -1.85
C PRO A 916 -5.21 -0.56 -2.62
N ILE A 917 -5.28 -0.60 -3.95
CA ILE A 917 -5.30 0.61 -4.78
C ILE A 917 -6.70 1.21 -4.95
N SER A 918 -7.76 0.40 -4.90
CA SER A 918 -9.13 0.89 -5.10
C SER A 918 -9.59 1.75 -3.94
N ILE A 919 -9.25 1.35 -2.71
CA ILE A 919 -9.59 2.12 -1.51
C ILE A 919 -8.90 3.50 -1.51
N MET A 920 -7.67 3.59 -2.02
CA MET A 920 -7.01 4.88 -2.23
C MET A 920 -7.79 5.71 -3.24
N MET A 921 -8.16 5.10 -4.36
CA MET A 921 -8.83 5.79 -5.46
C MET A 921 -10.14 6.42 -5.05
N LEU A 922 -10.94 5.78 -4.20
CA LEU A 922 -12.18 6.35 -3.68
C LEU A 922 -11.97 7.78 -3.18
N THR A 923 -10.89 8.05 -2.45
CA THR A 923 -10.67 9.34 -1.78
C THR A 923 -9.71 10.30 -2.50
N ASN A 924 -9.10 9.87 -3.63
CA ASN A 924 -7.97 10.55 -4.29
C ASN A 924 -8.35 11.58 -5.36
N TYR A 925 -9.64 11.88 -5.55
CA TYR A 925 -10.12 12.73 -6.65
C TYR A 925 -10.02 14.24 -6.39
N LYS A 926 -9.31 14.66 -5.34
CA LYS A 926 -9.04 16.08 -5.06
C LYS A 926 -7.92 16.60 -5.98
N LYS A 927 -8.05 17.83 -6.48
CA LYS A 927 -7.01 18.44 -7.33
C LYS A 927 -5.78 18.78 -6.50
N ASP A 928 -4.57 18.52 -7.02
CA ASP A 928 -3.33 18.77 -6.28
C ASP A 928 -3.17 20.24 -5.87
N ILE A 929 -3.51 21.14 -6.81
CA ILE A 929 -3.42 22.59 -6.71
C ILE A 929 -4.73 23.18 -7.23
N ILE A 930 -5.25 24.22 -6.58
CA ILE A 930 -6.30 25.09 -7.12
C ILE A 930 -5.76 26.52 -7.26
N PHE A 931 -6.46 27.37 -8.01
CA PHE A 931 -6.11 28.77 -8.12
C PHE A 931 -6.32 29.49 -6.77
N PRO A 932 -5.50 30.50 -6.41
CA PRO A 932 -5.62 31.20 -5.13
C PRO A 932 -6.88 32.07 -4.99
N PHE A 933 -7.73 32.14 -6.02
CA PHE A 933 -9.01 32.85 -6.01
C PHE A 933 -10.15 31.95 -6.49
N LYS A 934 -11.36 32.20 -5.98
CA LYS A 934 -12.60 31.58 -6.48
C LYS A 934 -13.11 32.21 -7.78
N VAL A 935 -12.55 33.35 -8.17
CA VAL A 935 -12.89 34.11 -9.38
C VAL A 935 -11.64 34.36 -10.22
N LYS A 936 -11.80 34.52 -11.53
CA LYS A 936 -10.68 34.86 -12.43
C LYS A 936 -10.09 36.23 -12.02
N PRO A 937 -8.76 36.41 -12.07
CA PRO A 937 -8.14 37.71 -11.78
C PRO A 937 -8.52 38.73 -12.87
N ILE A 938 -8.59 40.01 -12.54
CA ILE A 938 -9.05 41.05 -13.48
C ILE A 938 -7.95 41.54 -14.44
N ASN A 939 -6.69 41.16 -14.22
CA ASN A 939 -5.60 41.39 -15.19
C ASN A 939 -5.40 40.22 -16.15
N ASN A 940 -6.52 39.70 -16.66
CA ASN A 940 -6.57 38.62 -17.64
C ASN A 940 -6.60 39.17 -19.09
N PHE A 941 -6.93 38.35 -20.09
CA PHE A 941 -6.87 38.68 -21.54
C PHE A 941 -7.91 39.65 -22.09
N ASP A 942 -8.82 40.12 -21.26
CA ASP A 942 -9.83 41.10 -21.66
C ASP A 942 -9.21 42.47 -22.02
N LYS A 943 -7.92 42.67 -21.73
CA LYS A 943 -7.19 43.93 -21.91
C LYS A 943 -7.91 45.09 -21.21
N GLN A 944 -8.65 44.83 -20.13
CA GLN A 944 -9.36 45.86 -19.36
C GLN A 944 -8.43 47.02 -18.96
N PHE A 945 -7.16 46.70 -18.73
CA PHE A 945 -6.10 47.64 -18.35
C PHE A 945 -5.03 47.85 -19.44
N GLY A 946 -5.20 47.26 -20.64
CA GLY A 946 -4.21 47.23 -21.72
C GLY A 946 -3.30 46.00 -21.70
N ALA A 947 -2.50 45.81 -22.76
CA ALA A 947 -1.68 44.60 -22.96
C ALA A 947 -0.52 44.42 -21.95
N ASN A 948 -0.22 45.45 -21.15
CA ASN A 948 0.98 45.56 -20.32
C ASN A 948 0.76 45.19 -18.84
N TYR A 949 -0.29 44.43 -18.49
CA TYR A 949 -0.57 44.06 -17.09
C TYR A 949 -0.90 42.58 -16.89
N ASN A 950 -0.77 41.78 -17.94
CA ASN A 950 -1.20 40.40 -17.96
C ASN A 950 -0.25 39.48 -17.17
N TRP A 951 -0.79 38.75 -16.20
CA TRP A 951 0.01 37.92 -15.30
C TRP A 951 0.67 36.70 -15.97
N THR A 952 0.16 36.22 -17.11
CA THR A 952 0.75 35.08 -17.85
C THR A 952 1.85 35.48 -18.82
N LYS A 953 1.99 36.77 -19.15
CA LYS A 953 2.95 37.25 -20.15
C LYS A 953 4.28 37.67 -19.52
N ASP A 954 5.37 37.41 -20.24
CA ASP A 954 6.74 37.64 -19.80
C ASP A 954 7.33 38.95 -20.32
N ASN A 955 6.51 40.00 -20.37
CA ASN A 955 6.90 41.27 -20.95
C ASN A 955 6.37 42.49 -20.19
N ASN A 956 5.94 42.33 -18.94
CA ASN A 956 5.32 43.40 -18.19
C ASN A 956 5.57 43.36 -16.68
N GLN A 957 5.10 44.38 -15.94
CA GLN A 957 5.46 44.57 -14.53
C GLN A 957 4.94 43.51 -13.56
N THR A 958 3.91 42.74 -13.93
CA THR A 958 3.32 41.70 -13.08
C THR A 958 4.06 40.37 -13.21
N MET A 959 5.02 40.25 -14.14
CA MET A 959 5.78 39.03 -14.35
C MET A 959 6.87 38.81 -13.30
N PHE A 960 7.22 37.55 -13.10
CA PHE A 960 8.43 37.16 -12.42
C PHE A 960 9.67 37.59 -13.22
N GLY A 961 10.66 38.18 -12.57
CA GLY A 961 11.89 38.61 -13.22
C GLY A 961 11.87 40.03 -13.80
N TRP A 962 10.75 40.75 -13.74
CA TRP A 962 10.67 42.14 -14.21
C TRP A 962 11.68 43.05 -13.50
N GLY A 963 12.29 43.97 -14.23
CA GLY A 963 13.22 44.95 -13.67
C GLY A 963 12.51 45.90 -12.71
N ARG A 964 12.97 45.96 -11.46
CA ARG A 964 12.53 46.93 -10.43
C ARG A 964 13.71 47.82 -10.06
N SER A 965 13.41 48.99 -9.51
CA SER A 965 14.43 49.95 -9.03
C SER A 965 15.46 50.33 -10.12
N GLY A 966 14.99 50.58 -11.35
CA GLY A 966 15.87 50.91 -12.48
C GLY A 966 16.75 49.75 -12.96
N GLY A 967 16.39 48.50 -12.64
CA GLY A 967 17.08 47.29 -13.10
C GLY A 967 18.02 46.64 -12.07
N THR A 968 18.19 47.24 -10.89
CA THR A 968 19.08 46.73 -9.82
C THR A 968 18.48 45.58 -9.01
N ARG A 969 17.18 45.32 -9.17
CA ARG A 969 16.42 44.23 -8.54
C ARG A 969 15.49 43.60 -9.57
N LYS A 970 15.23 42.30 -9.46
CA LYS A 970 14.19 41.61 -10.22
C LYS A 970 12.97 41.31 -9.35
N HIS A 971 11.80 41.35 -9.97
CA HIS A 971 10.52 41.04 -9.34
C HIS A 971 10.44 39.55 -8.98
N ALA A 972 10.08 39.23 -7.73
CA ALA A 972 10.15 37.87 -7.19
C ALA A 972 8.83 37.08 -7.26
N ALA A 973 7.78 37.67 -7.82
CA ALA A 973 6.43 37.12 -7.79
C ALA A 973 5.73 37.25 -9.14
N ARG A 974 4.52 36.71 -9.19
CA ARG A 974 3.49 37.07 -10.16
C ARG A 974 2.41 37.87 -9.45
N ASP A 975 2.01 39.01 -10.02
CA ASP A 975 0.96 39.88 -9.44
C ASP A 975 -0.40 39.59 -10.10
N LEU A 976 -1.36 39.17 -9.28
CA LEU A 976 -2.73 38.91 -9.72
C LEU A 976 -3.65 40.04 -9.26
N TYR A 977 -4.22 40.80 -10.19
CA TYR A 977 -5.08 41.93 -9.87
C TYR A 977 -6.51 41.45 -9.60
N THR A 978 -7.20 42.17 -8.72
CA THR A 978 -8.53 41.79 -8.20
C THR A 978 -9.42 43.01 -7.98
N GLU A 979 -10.73 42.76 -7.87
CA GLU A 979 -11.64 43.69 -7.21
C GLU A 979 -11.30 43.82 -5.71
N PRO A 980 -11.68 44.93 -5.05
CA PRO A 980 -11.39 45.14 -3.63
C PRO A 980 -11.81 43.96 -2.76
N TYR A 981 -10.91 43.54 -1.86
CA TYR A 981 -11.16 42.52 -0.85
C TYR A 981 -11.61 41.15 -1.41
N THR A 982 -11.09 40.76 -2.57
CA THR A 982 -11.34 39.43 -3.15
C THR A 982 -10.81 38.34 -2.24
N GLU A 983 -11.59 37.28 -2.02
CA GLU A 983 -11.19 36.15 -1.17
C GLU A 983 -9.99 35.39 -1.75
N ILE A 984 -8.97 35.20 -0.90
CA ILE A 984 -7.79 34.38 -1.16
C ILE A 984 -8.03 33.02 -0.51
N VAL A 985 -7.84 31.94 -1.25
CA VAL A 985 -7.95 30.57 -0.75
C VAL A 985 -6.59 29.86 -0.71
N ALA A 986 -6.46 28.90 0.21
CA ALA A 986 -5.30 28.00 0.22
C ALA A 986 -5.26 27.17 -1.07
N ILE A 987 -4.14 27.21 -1.80
CA ILE A 987 -4.04 26.53 -3.12
C ILE A 987 -3.90 25.01 -2.99
N SER A 988 -3.47 24.55 -1.82
CA SER A 988 -3.40 23.14 -1.44
C SER A 988 -3.50 23.06 0.08
N ASP A 989 -3.61 21.85 0.63
CA ASP A 989 -3.53 21.65 2.07
C ASP A 989 -2.16 22.13 2.59
N GLY A 990 -2.10 22.66 3.81
CA GLY A 990 -0.86 23.23 4.31
C GLY A 990 -0.87 23.68 5.77
N VAL A 991 0.30 24.10 6.25
CA VAL A 991 0.50 24.63 7.59
C VAL A 991 1.04 26.05 7.51
N ILE A 992 0.43 26.98 8.25
CA ILE A 992 0.81 28.39 8.27
C ILE A 992 2.15 28.53 8.98
N LEU A 993 3.15 29.04 8.26
CA LEU A 993 4.49 29.28 8.80
C LEU A 993 4.66 30.70 9.34
N GLN A 994 3.98 31.69 8.76
CA GLN A 994 4.13 33.10 9.16
C GLN A 994 2.93 33.94 8.72
N VAL A 995 2.52 34.87 9.57
CA VAL A 995 1.68 36.03 9.24
C VAL A 995 2.46 37.27 9.68
N ALA A 996 2.67 38.25 8.79
CA ALA A 996 3.48 39.43 9.12
C ALA A 996 3.16 40.62 8.21
N PRO A 997 3.52 41.86 8.62
CA PRO A 997 3.46 43.03 7.75
C PRO A 997 4.27 42.85 6.46
N PHE A 998 3.78 43.48 5.40
CA PHE A 998 4.34 43.42 4.04
C PHE A 998 4.42 44.83 3.41
N TYR A 999 4.60 44.92 2.09
CA TYR A 999 4.76 46.22 1.43
C TYR A 999 3.46 47.04 1.44
N SER A 1000 3.57 48.33 1.15
CA SER A 1000 2.40 49.17 0.85
C SER A 1000 1.26 49.12 1.90
N GLN A 1001 1.61 49.00 3.18
CA GLN A 1001 0.69 48.92 4.32
C GLN A 1001 -0.26 47.71 4.28
N THR A 1002 0.16 46.60 3.66
CA THR A 1002 -0.55 45.31 3.66
C THR A 1002 0.18 44.29 4.53
N ASP A 1003 -0.37 43.08 4.63
CA ASP A 1003 0.26 41.93 5.29
C ASP A 1003 0.63 40.83 4.28
N GLN A 1004 1.30 39.78 4.76
CA GLN A 1004 1.54 38.54 4.04
C GLN A 1004 1.23 37.32 4.90
N ILE A 1005 0.91 36.22 4.23
CA ILE A 1005 0.76 34.88 4.82
C ILE A 1005 1.70 33.94 4.09
N THR A 1006 2.55 33.22 4.83
CA THR A 1006 3.43 32.18 4.29
C THR A 1006 2.95 30.82 4.76
N ILE A 1007 2.72 29.90 3.82
CA ILE A 1007 2.19 28.55 4.09
C ILE A 1007 3.13 27.51 3.49
N LYS A 1008 3.47 26.48 4.26
CA LYS A 1008 4.04 25.23 3.74
C LYS A 1008 2.90 24.38 3.21
N HIS A 1009 2.82 24.24 1.90
CA HIS A 1009 1.86 23.36 1.26
C HIS A 1009 2.42 21.96 1.05
N GLU A 1010 1.51 21.00 1.04
CA GLU A 1010 1.78 19.65 0.60
C GLU A 1010 0.57 19.15 -0.18
N THR A 1011 0.80 18.81 -1.45
CA THR A 1011 -0.25 18.24 -2.31
C THR A 1011 -0.46 16.77 -1.98
N TRP A 1012 -1.60 16.22 -2.42
CA TRP A 1012 -1.88 14.79 -2.28
C TRP A 1012 -0.83 13.94 -3.02
N SER A 1013 -0.34 14.38 -4.18
CA SER A 1013 0.77 13.73 -4.90
C SER A 1013 2.13 13.87 -4.21
N GLY A 1014 2.25 14.69 -3.16
CA GLY A 1014 3.45 14.81 -2.32
C GLY A 1014 4.45 15.83 -2.75
N ARG A 1015 4.04 16.73 -3.64
CA ARG A 1015 4.78 17.95 -3.84
C ARG A 1015 4.66 18.79 -2.58
N GLN A 1016 5.80 19.03 -1.95
CA GLN A 1016 5.92 19.97 -0.83
C GLN A 1016 6.60 21.24 -1.32
N PHE A 1017 6.07 22.38 -0.92
CA PHE A 1017 6.61 23.68 -1.29
C PHE A 1017 6.12 24.77 -0.33
N ILE A 1018 6.64 25.98 -0.48
CA ILE A 1018 6.17 27.15 0.28
C ILE A 1018 5.58 28.17 -0.67
N ILE A 1019 4.42 28.72 -0.33
CA ILE A 1019 3.82 29.89 -0.98
C ILE A 1019 3.79 31.03 0.01
N ARG A 1020 4.19 32.21 -0.45
CA ARG A 1020 3.89 33.46 0.23
C ARG A 1020 2.79 34.18 -0.53
N TYR A 1021 1.68 34.40 0.15
CA TYR A 1021 0.55 35.23 -0.25
C TYR A 1021 0.80 36.64 0.29
N GLY A 1022 1.36 37.53 -0.52
CA GLY A 1022 1.62 38.93 -0.16
C GLY A 1022 0.50 39.87 -0.60
N GLU A 1023 0.50 41.08 -0.05
CA GLU A 1023 -0.51 42.12 -0.34
C GLU A 1023 -1.91 41.77 0.15
N VAL A 1024 -2.00 41.11 1.31
CA VAL A 1024 -3.28 40.72 1.92
C VAL A 1024 -3.79 41.78 2.91
N ASP A 1025 -5.10 41.83 3.09
CA ASP A 1025 -5.76 42.76 4.01
C ASP A 1025 -5.47 42.40 5.49
N HIS A 1026 -5.08 43.40 6.28
CA HIS A 1026 -4.68 43.25 7.68
C HIS A 1026 -5.77 42.63 8.55
N ASP A 1027 -7.02 43.07 8.38
CA ASP A 1027 -8.15 42.60 9.18
C ASP A 1027 -8.55 41.16 8.87
N SER A 1028 -8.31 40.72 7.64
CA SER A 1028 -8.48 39.32 7.25
C SER A 1028 -7.33 38.43 7.74
N ALA A 1029 -6.07 38.89 7.64
CA ALA A 1029 -4.89 38.11 7.97
C ALA A 1029 -4.71 37.90 9.47
N LYS A 1030 -5.09 38.88 10.31
CA LYS A 1030 -4.98 38.79 11.78
C LYS A 1030 -5.77 37.65 12.43
N LYS A 1031 -6.68 37.02 11.68
CA LYS A 1031 -7.50 35.89 12.15
C LYS A 1031 -6.75 34.55 12.13
N LEU A 1032 -5.64 34.47 11.40
CA LEU A 1032 -4.85 33.25 11.24
C LEU A 1032 -3.75 33.15 12.30
N LYS A 1033 -3.40 31.93 12.72
CA LYS A 1033 -2.29 31.70 13.65
C LYS A 1033 -1.20 30.83 13.01
N VAL A 1034 0.05 31.12 13.37
CA VAL A 1034 1.19 30.29 12.98
C VAL A 1034 1.02 28.90 13.59
N GLY A 1035 1.20 27.85 12.78
CA GLY A 1035 0.99 26.46 13.16
C GLY A 1035 -0.40 25.92 12.79
N ASP A 1036 -1.35 26.78 12.44
CA ASP A 1036 -2.68 26.33 12.01
C ASP A 1036 -2.60 25.55 10.69
N PHE A 1037 -3.39 24.47 10.61
CA PHE A 1037 -3.58 23.71 9.37
C PHE A 1037 -4.71 24.33 8.55
N VAL A 1038 -4.50 24.50 7.26
CA VAL A 1038 -5.50 24.97 6.30
C VAL A 1038 -5.80 23.88 5.27
N LYS A 1039 -7.08 23.63 4.99
CA LYS A 1039 -7.52 22.76 3.89
C LYS A 1039 -7.53 23.57 2.58
N GLN A 1040 -7.13 22.96 1.46
CA GLN A 1040 -7.28 23.53 0.12
C GLN A 1040 -8.70 24.08 -0.09
N GLY A 1041 -8.82 25.28 -0.67
CA GLY A 1041 -10.10 25.95 -0.91
C GLY A 1041 -10.63 26.77 0.26
N THR A 1042 -10.09 26.60 1.46
CA THR A 1042 -10.43 27.44 2.62
C THR A 1042 -9.99 28.87 2.39
N VAL A 1043 -10.85 29.85 2.67
CA VAL A 1043 -10.51 31.27 2.62
C VAL A 1043 -9.49 31.57 3.73
N ILE A 1044 -8.31 32.02 3.34
CA ILE A 1044 -7.21 32.36 4.25
C ILE A 1044 -7.12 33.87 4.50
N ALA A 1045 -7.48 34.70 3.51
CA ALA A 1045 -7.47 36.16 3.63
C ALA A 1045 -8.30 36.81 2.52
N LYS A 1046 -8.27 38.14 2.47
CA LYS A 1046 -8.74 38.95 1.35
C LYS A 1046 -7.59 39.76 0.78
N THR A 1047 -7.65 40.14 -0.50
CA THR A 1047 -6.66 41.06 -1.08
C THR A 1047 -6.69 42.41 -0.37
N GLY A 1048 -5.52 43.00 -0.15
CA GLY A 1048 -5.31 44.24 0.59
C GLY A 1048 -5.23 45.47 -0.29
N LYS A 1049 -5.53 46.64 0.30
CA LYS A 1049 -5.42 47.93 -0.37
C LYS A 1049 -3.97 48.41 -0.31
N LEU A 1050 -3.33 48.58 -1.46
CA LEU A 1050 -1.96 49.07 -1.51
C LEU A 1050 -1.93 50.58 -1.27
N LEU A 1051 -1.25 50.99 -0.20
CA LEU A 1051 -1.16 52.37 0.24
C LEU A 1051 0.29 52.84 0.37
N LYS A 1052 0.53 54.06 -0.10
CA LYS A 1052 1.74 54.82 0.17
C LYS A 1052 1.35 56.16 0.75
N ASP A 1053 1.82 56.45 1.96
CA ASP A 1053 1.46 57.66 2.73
C ASP A 1053 -0.06 57.89 2.82
N GLY A 1054 -0.83 56.79 2.98
CA GLY A 1054 -2.30 56.82 3.10
C GLY A 1054 -3.06 56.99 1.78
N LYS A 1055 -2.37 57.09 0.63
CA LYS A 1055 -2.99 57.19 -0.70
C LYS A 1055 -2.85 55.87 -1.48
N PRO A 1056 -3.84 55.51 -2.32
CA PRO A 1056 -3.74 54.33 -3.18
C PRO A 1056 -2.49 54.38 -4.07
N GLU A 1057 -1.66 53.34 -4.00
CA GLU A 1057 -0.41 53.27 -4.76
C GLU A 1057 -0.62 52.81 -6.21
N LEU A 1058 -1.62 51.95 -6.45
CA LEU A 1058 -1.94 51.43 -7.78
C LEU A 1058 -3.33 51.87 -8.24
N VAL A 1059 -3.35 52.86 -9.14
CA VAL A 1059 -4.57 53.36 -9.79
C VAL A 1059 -4.39 53.24 -11.30
N ILE A 1060 -5.26 52.46 -11.96
CA ILE A 1060 -5.24 52.26 -13.40
C ILE A 1060 -6.58 52.72 -13.98
N ASN A 1061 -6.56 53.64 -14.94
CA ASN A 1061 -7.77 54.21 -15.55
C ASN A 1061 -8.80 54.73 -14.52
N GLY A 1062 -8.32 55.35 -13.42
CA GLY A 1062 -9.16 55.87 -12.34
C GLY A 1062 -9.69 54.82 -11.35
N LYS A 1063 -9.41 53.54 -11.57
CA LYS A 1063 -9.78 52.43 -10.67
C LYS A 1063 -8.63 52.09 -9.72
N VAL A 1064 -8.92 52.01 -8.42
CA VAL A 1064 -7.97 51.51 -7.41
C VAL A 1064 -7.88 49.99 -7.54
N ILE A 1065 -6.67 49.48 -7.73
CA ILE A 1065 -6.42 48.04 -7.91
C ILE A 1065 -5.94 47.41 -6.61
N TYR A 1066 -6.51 46.25 -6.30
CA TYR A 1066 -6.06 45.35 -5.25
C TYR A 1066 -5.34 44.18 -5.91
N MET A 1067 -4.37 43.57 -5.25
CA MET A 1067 -3.66 42.44 -5.85
C MET A 1067 -3.22 41.40 -4.83
N LEU A 1068 -2.89 40.22 -5.34
CA LEU A 1068 -2.14 39.20 -4.64
C LEU A 1068 -0.74 39.12 -5.25
N HIS A 1069 0.28 39.37 -4.43
CA HIS A 1069 1.69 39.17 -4.77
C HIS A 1069 2.08 37.75 -4.37
N LEU A 1070 2.17 36.83 -5.33
CA LEU A 1070 2.37 35.41 -5.03
C LEU A 1070 3.82 34.98 -5.30
N GLU A 1071 4.54 34.55 -4.26
CA GLU A 1071 5.90 34.01 -4.38
C GLU A 1071 5.89 32.49 -4.16
N TYR A 1072 6.65 31.74 -4.96
CA TYR A 1072 6.72 30.28 -4.93
C TYR A 1072 8.15 29.79 -4.65
N TYR A 1073 8.30 28.90 -3.65
CA TYR A 1073 9.60 28.35 -3.25
C TYR A 1073 9.57 26.82 -3.26
N SER A 1074 10.55 26.20 -3.92
CA SER A 1074 10.58 24.74 -4.12
C SER A 1074 10.86 23.93 -2.85
N GLY A 1075 11.36 24.55 -1.78
CA GLY A 1075 11.77 23.85 -0.57
C GLY A 1075 13.20 23.28 -0.64
N ASN A 1076 13.93 23.44 -1.74
CA ASN A 1076 15.33 23.00 -1.86
C ASN A 1076 16.26 23.67 -0.83
N SER A 1077 15.87 24.83 -0.30
CA SER A 1077 16.60 25.50 0.80
C SER A 1077 16.01 25.18 2.20
N GLY A 1078 15.08 24.23 2.28
CA GLY A 1078 14.33 23.82 3.47
C GLY A 1078 12.84 24.22 3.41
N LEU A 1079 11.97 23.35 3.94
CA LEU A 1079 10.52 23.57 4.06
C LEU A 1079 10.13 24.26 5.37
N ASN A 1080 10.98 25.17 5.85
CA ASN A 1080 10.77 25.95 7.07
C ASN A 1080 11.38 27.36 6.89
N LEU A 1081 11.24 28.21 7.92
CA LEU A 1081 11.73 29.59 7.91
C LEU A 1081 13.03 29.80 8.71
N THR A 1082 13.81 28.74 9.00
CA THR A 1082 15.13 28.89 9.64
C THR A 1082 16.08 29.74 8.80
N LYS A 1083 15.97 29.65 7.47
CA LYS A 1083 16.50 30.62 6.52
C LYS A 1083 15.34 31.51 6.05
N PRO A 1084 15.43 32.85 6.22
CA PRO A 1084 14.36 33.75 5.84
C PRO A 1084 14.12 33.68 4.32
N LEU A 1085 12.85 33.79 3.91
CA LEU A 1085 12.49 33.84 2.49
C LEU A 1085 13.00 35.12 1.81
N SER A 1086 13.20 36.20 2.58
CA SER A 1086 13.76 37.46 2.09
C SER A 1086 15.25 37.55 2.46
N ASP A 1087 16.11 37.71 1.45
CA ASP A 1087 17.57 37.78 1.60
C ASP A 1087 18.15 38.82 0.63
N LYS A 1088 18.49 40.01 1.16
CA LYS A 1088 18.99 41.13 0.34
C LYS A 1088 20.34 40.85 -0.31
N ALA A 1089 21.13 39.92 0.20
CA ALA A 1089 22.41 39.54 -0.40
C ALA A 1089 22.21 38.69 -1.66
N ASN A 1090 21.07 37.99 -1.78
CA ASN A 1090 20.79 37.12 -2.92
C ASN A 1090 20.16 37.89 -4.09
N LYS A 1091 20.99 38.65 -4.80
CA LYS A 1091 20.63 39.29 -6.06
C LYS A 1091 20.37 38.25 -7.16
N PRO A 1092 19.47 38.53 -8.13
CA PRO A 1092 18.79 39.79 -8.33
C PRO A 1092 17.43 39.92 -7.61
N TYR A 1093 16.88 38.85 -7.04
CA TYR A 1093 15.51 38.83 -6.49
C TYR A 1093 15.40 39.29 -5.04
N GLU A 1094 16.51 39.28 -4.30
CA GLU A 1094 16.55 39.55 -2.86
C GLU A 1094 15.65 38.58 -2.06
N ARG A 1095 15.65 37.32 -2.49
CA ARG A 1095 14.88 36.22 -1.92
C ARG A 1095 15.76 34.99 -1.73
N ARG A 1096 15.27 34.01 -0.98
CA ARG A 1096 15.93 32.71 -0.80
C ARG A 1096 16.23 32.04 -2.15
N LYS A 1097 17.31 31.26 -2.19
CA LYS A 1097 17.87 30.69 -3.44
C LYS A 1097 16.95 29.69 -4.17
N ASP A 1098 15.93 29.18 -3.50
CA ASP A 1098 14.97 28.22 -4.05
C ASP A 1098 13.66 28.87 -4.54
N LEU A 1099 13.65 30.19 -4.71
CA LEU A 1099 12.57 30.92 -5.37
C LEU A 1099 12.42 30.45 -6.83
N LEU A 1100 11.19 30.18 -7.23
CA LEU A 1100 10.80 29.82 -8.60
C LEU A 1100 9.76 30.80 -9.14
N ASP A 1101 9.61 30.83 -10.46
CA ASP A 1101 8.49 31.52 -11.10
C ASP A 1101 7.18 30.80 -10.75
N PRO A 1102 6.17 31.49 -10.18
CA PRO A 1102 4.87 30.90 -9.89
C PRO A 1102 4.02 30.55 -11.13
N LEU A 1103 4.46 30.89 -12.35
CA LEU A 1103 3.64 30.74 -13.56
C LEU A 1103 3.05 29.33 -13.73
N ASP A 1104 3.88 28.28 -13.62
CA ASP A 1104 3.41 26.90 -13.86
C ASP A 1104 2.41 26.43 -12.81
N ILE A 1105 2.66 26.74 -11.53
CA ILE A 1105 1.75 26.36 -10.44
C ILE A 1105 0.43 27.16 -10.49
N LEU A 1106 0.49 28.42 -10.94
CA LEU A 1106 -0.70 29.23 -11.18
C LEU A 1106 -1.49 28.74 -12.40
N LYS A 1107 -0.84 28.32 -13.49
CA LYS A 1107 -1.50 27.69 -14.65
C LYS A 1107 -2.20 26.41 -14.25
N GLU A 1108 -1.49 25.53 -13.52
CA GLU A 1108 -2.08 24.31 -12.98
C GLU A 1108 -3.30 24.63 -12.11
N GLY A 1109 -3.17 25.55 -11.15
CA GLY A 1109 -4.26 25.97 -10.29
C GLY A 1109 -5.42 26.59 -11.08
N TYR A 1110 -5.14 27.41 -12.07
CA TYR A 1110 -6.14 28.08 -12.91
C TYR A 1110 -6.95 27.06 -13.71
N ARG A 1111 -6.28 26.13 -14.39
CA ARG A 1111 -6.92 24.99 -15.08
C ARG A 1111 -7.76 24.15 -14.12
N ASN A 1112 -7.22 23.90 -12.94
CA ASN A 1112 -7.91 23.14 -11.91
C ASN A 1112 -9.12 23.90 -11.33
N SER A 1113 -9.13 25.23 -11.26
CA SER A 1113 -10.26 26.00 -10.72
C SER A 1113 -11.31 26.39 -11.75
N PHE A 1114 -10.90 26.64 -12.99
CA PHE A 1114 -11.76 27.25 -14.02
C PHE A 1114 -11.99 26.36 -15.24
N GLY A 1115 -11.29 25.22 -15.35
CA GLY A 1115 -11.49 24.24 -16.43
C GLY A 1115 -10.78 24.57 -17.75
N GLU A 1116 -9.96 25.63 -17.78
CA GLU A 1116 -9.23 26.10 -18.96
C GLU A 1116 -7.79 26.47 -18.60
N ASP A 1117 -6.87 26.40 -19.57
CA ASP A 1117 -5.59 27.08 -19.42
C ASP A 1117 -5.78 28.60 -19.46
N PRO A 1118 -5.06 29.38 -18.64
CA PRO A 1118 -5.09 30.82 -18.78
C PRO A 1118 -4.38 31.20 -20.10
N GLN A 1119 -5.05 32.02 -20.93
CA GLN A 1119 -4.65 32.30 -22.33
C GLN A 1119 -3.34 33.13 -22.51
#